data_AF-A0A7X6BJI2-F1
#
_entry.id   AF-A0A7X6BJI2-F1
#
_cell.length_a   1.000
_cell.length_b   1.000
_cell.length_c   1.000
_cell.angle_alpha   90.00
_cell.angle_beta   90.00
_cell.angle_gamma   90.00
#
_symmetry.space_group_name_H-M   'P 1'
#
loop_
_entity.id
_entity.type
_entity.pdbx_description
1 polymer ?
#
loop_
_entity_poly.entity_id
_entity_poly.type
_entity_poly.pdbx_seq_one_letter_code
_entity_poly.pdbx_strand_id
1 'polypeptide(L)'
;MKKQNILTIYALLLACFLGVWGCDDDNDPFTGTDNYVVSFRLTQNGEVLKAALTGDSIILQAPVGVSLAGASAEVILSENARIMPSPDSIANWNEEALFEVTSASGVGRVYHYFVVRESVPVEGSVTLATQEEVDAFGESGVTEVGGNLIIGRSGSEEVITSLLPLNKLVRVGHDLKITEAYTGIDLMGLENLEEVGSLLITAKGNIDQIYLPALKKVGLDLTVQNNLAQEFVCPLLEEVGRNFTLAGTVRKLDVGSLKTVDGDMAISGFAMDRVSFPRITRVGGTLTVGLADSYTVDFPALEKCNALNVKPTTGSAVFSVMNALNMPLLKEIPGALSIGSCKLVETNFPVLESVGSLALDGSDIRVIRFPALKTIVGNCTLNELQYVNNLDGFEVLATVGGSFTITNLATLKNVRLPATLGEFSELKLTDLEGLETLDISAVKVQTLTLEGSTLTKVSLVGGEVFPGILKLVCSSTKVETRFPPVSGIKEVSGIDLSGAKTLAECEITSIRKVNGDFTTGTSMAYLNSCKKFVLADLEEVTGNFTLSKMPAVEEVNIPKLQKVGGNVEIFPFSTTCTVLDVPALESVGGKMTIYSWASYVPFTELSFGSIKSIGSTLTIMVTPPLPMYANNDITNMDGFATLESVKEVTINFQSALTSYAGFKKAIDTIEKFTTRSNGYTVTLDDLKAGKWTKE
;
A
#
# COMPACT_ATOMS: atom_id res chain seq x y z
N MET A 1 -33.33 -29.58 61.90
CA MET A 1 -34.00 -30.88 61.63
C MET A 1 -32.98 -32.00 61.88
N LYS A 2 -33.30 -32.92 62.81
CA LYS A 2 -32.72 -34.24 63.21
C LYS A 2 -31.32 -34.58 62.64
N LYS A 3 -30.19 -34.76 63.35
CA LYS A 3 -29.82 -35.48 64.60
C LYS A 3 -30.38 -36.91 64.74
N GLN A 4 -29.48 -37.92 64.70
CA GLN A 4 -29.42 -39.16 65.53
C GLN A 4 -28.41 -40.17 64.90
N ASN A 5 -27.31 -40.53 65.57
CA ASN A 5 -27.11 -41.70 66.49
C ASN A 5 -26.65 -42.98 65.73
N ILE A 6 -25.86 -43.95 66.22
CA ILE A 6 -24.94 -44.19 67.35
C ILE A 6 -24.54 -45.70 67.23
N LEU A 7 -23.31 -46.10 67.63
CA LEU A 7 -22.92 -47.40 68.25
C LEU A 7 -22.81 -48.74 67.44
N THR A 8 -21.58 -49.33 67.38
CA THR A 8 -21.06 -50.58 68.07
C THR A 8 -21.14 -51.90 67.27
N ILE A 9 -20.36 -52.99 67.45
CA ILE A 9 -19.59 -53.61 68.57
C ILE A 9 -18.62 -54.71 67.99
N TYR A 10 -17.42 -54.85 68.57
CA TYR A 10 -16.56 -56.03 68.90
C TYR A 10 -16.18 -57.17 67.91
N ALA A 11 -14.86 -57.31 67.71
CA ALA A 11 -13.92 -58.34 68.21
C ALA A 11 -14.26 -59.85 68.33
N LEU A 12 -13.21 -60.63 67.95
CA LEU A 12 -12.66 -61.88 68.54
C LEU A 12 -13.16 -63.27 68.07
N LEU A 13 -12.20 -64.08 67.57
CA LEU A 13 -11.89 -65.51 67.87
C LEU A 13 -10.94 -66.03 66.76
N LEU A 14 -9.64 -66.30 66.96
CA LEU A 14 -8.92 -67.25 67.81
C LEU A 14 -9.20 -68.75 67.55
N ALA A 15 -8.20 -69.37 66.89
CA ALA A 15 -7.61 -70.70 67.12
C ALA A 15 -8.22 -72.01 66.56
N CYS A 16 -7.30 -72.72 65.86
CA CYS A 16 -7.07 -74.17 65.81
C CYS A 16 -7.99 -75.04 64.93
N PHE A 17 -7.41 -75.72 63.92
CA PHE A 17 -6.91 -77.08 64.09
C PHE A 17 -6.18 -77.57 62.82
N LEU A 18 -5.00 -78.17 63.01
CA LEU A 18 -4.32 -79.04 62.04
C LEU A 18 -4.95 -80.44 62.11
N GLY A 19 -5.17 -81.08 60.96
CA GLY A 19 -5.55 -82.49 60.87
C GLY A 19 -5.62 -82.95 59.41
N VAL A 20 -4.77 -83.90 59.06
CA VAL A 20 -4.38 -84.29 57.69
C VAL A 20 -5.09 -85.58 57.27
N TRP A 21 -5.45 -85.72 55.98
CA TRP A 21 -5.20 -86.85 55.05
C TRP A 21 -6.31 -87.09 54.01
N GLY A 22 -5.89 -87.27 52.75
CA GLY A 22 -6.54 -88.17 51.77
C GLY A 22 -7.04 -87.50 50.49
N CYS A 23 -6.24 -87.61 49.42
CA CYS A 23 -6.49 -87.07 48.06
C CYS A 23 -7.77 -87.56 47.39
N ASP A 24 -8.35 -86.69 46.55
CA ASP A 24 -8.76 -87.02 45.19
C ASP A 24 -8.28 -85.86 44.28
N ASP A 25 -7.57 -86.20 43.21
CA ASP A 25 -7.20 -85.29 42.11
C ASP A 25 -8.49 -84.86 41.37
N ASP A 26 -8.48 -83.63 40.83
CA ASP A 26 -9.50 -82.97 39.98
C ASP A 26 -10.36 -81.90 40.67
N ASN A 27 -9.70 -80.80 41.05
CA ASN A 27 -10.23 -79.44 40.90
C ASN A 27 -9.07 -78.48 41.12
N ASP A 28 -8.34 -78.12 40.07
CA ASP A 28 -7.63 -76.86 40.10
C ASP A 28 -8.69 -75.75 40.24
N PRO A 29 -8.76 -75.02 41.37
CA PRO A 29 -9.76 -73.97 41.55
C PRO A 29 -9.51 -72.78 40.59
N PHE A 30 -8.43 -72.79 39.81
CA PHE A 30 -8.10 -71.75 38.85
C PHE A 30 -8.96 -71.84 37.59
N THR A 31 -10.04 -71.05 37.55
CA THR A 31 -10.89 -70.86 36.36
C THR A 31 -10.23 -69.97 35.30
N GLY A 32 -9.19 -69.22 35.67
CA GLY A 32 -8.41 -68.38 34.76
C GLY A 32 -9.22 -67.29 34.06
N THR A 33 -10.32 -66.81 34.65
CA THR A 33 -11.20 -65.80 34.02
C THR A 33 -10.79 -64.36 34.27
N ASP A 34 -9.93 -64.11 35.25
CA ASP A 34 -9.56 -62.77 35.67
C ASP A 34 -8.73 -62.03 34.61
N ASN A 35 -9.20 -60.86 34.19
CA ASN A 35 -8.63 -60.04 33.11
C ASN A 35 -8.53 -58.57 33.49
N TYR A 36 -8.06 -58.28 34.70
CA TYR A 36 -7.99 -56.91 35.21
C TYR A 36 -6.56 -56.43 35.44
N VAL A 37 -6.37 -55.11 35.31
CA VAL A 37 -5.13 -54.44 35.73
C VAL A 37 -5.14 -54.32 37.26
N VAL A 38 -4.09 -54.80 37.92
CA VAL A 38 -3.89 -54.71 39.37
C VAL A 38 -3.22 -53.38 39.72
N SER A 39 -2.22 -52.98 38.95
CA SER A 39 -1.58 -51.67 39.09
C SER A 39 -0.94 -51.23 37.79
N PHE A 40 -0.92 -49.92 37.58
CA PHE A 40 -0.28 -49.30 36.43
C PHE A 40 0.53 -48.09 36.91
N ARG A 41 1.81 -48.05 36.56
CA ARG A 41 2.72 -46.96 36.95
C ARG A 41 3.57 -46.54 35.76
N LEU A 42 3.84 -45.25 35.64
CA LEU A 42 4.87 -44.74 34.73
C LEU A 42 6.05 -44.23 35.53
N THR A 43 7.25 -44.53 35.05
CA THR A 43 8.50 -43.99 35.58
C THR A 43 9.14 -43.10 34.51
N GLN A 44 9.33 -41.83 34.84
CA GLN A 44 10.03 -40.85 34.00
C GLN A 44 11.08 -40.14 34.86
N ASN A 45 12.34 -40.12 34.44
CA ASN A 45 13.45 -39.48 35.16
C ASN A 45 13.57 -39.85 36.66
N GLY A 46 13.17 -41.07 37.03
CA GLY A 46 13.21 -41.58 38.41
C GLY A 46 11.99 -41.22 39.27
N GLU A 47 11.05 -40.42 38.77
CA GLU A 47 9.76 -40.14 39.42
C GLU A 47 8.73 -41.20 39.01
N VAL A 48 8.01 -41.74 40.01
CA VAL A 48 7.01 -42.80 39.81
C VAL A 48 5.60 -42.21 39.92
N LEU A 49 4.92 -42.11 38.78
CA LEU A 49 3.53 -41.68 38.67
C LEU A 49 2.61 -42.90 38.73
N LYS A 50 1.77 -42.98 39.77
CA LYS A 50 0.78 -44.06 39.91
C LYS A 50 -0.50 -43.68 39.20
N ALA A 51 -1.01 -44.56 38.34
CA ALA A 51 -2.32 -44.37 37.76
C ALA A 51 -3.43 -44.81 38.72
N ALA A 52 -4.53 -44.08 38.73
CA ALA A 52 -5.77 -44.49 39.35
C ALA A 52 -6.54 -45.43 38.39
N LEU A 53 -6.99 -46.56 38.92
CA LEU A 53 -7.81 -47.52 38.17
C LEU A 53 -9.27 -47.32 38.55
N THR A 54 -10.08 -46.80 37.62
CA THR A 54 -11.51 -46.55 37.84
C THR A 54 -12.32 -47.25 36.77
N GLY A 55 -12.97 -48.36 37.12
CA GLY A 55 -13.69 -49.19 36.16
C GLY A 55 -12.74 -49.71 35.08
N ASP A 56 -13.00 -49.32 33.83
CA ASP A 56 -12.23 -49.68 32.64
C ASP A 56 -11.28 -48.53 32.22
N SER A 57 -10.93 -47.62 33.13
CA SER A 57 -10.02 -46.50 32.86
C SER A 57 -8.73 -46.62 33.67
N ILE A 58 -7.61 -46.35 32.99
CA ILE A 58 -6.28 -46.18 33.58
C ILE A 58 -5.97 -44.68 33.53
N ILE A 59 -6.18 -44.00 34.65
CA ILE A 59 -6.09 -42.53 34.72
C ILE A 59 -4.76 -42.16 35.35
N LEU A 60 -3.83 -41.63 34.55
CA LEU A 60 -2.56 -41.15 35.07
C LEU A 60 -2.67 -39.68 35.44
N GLN A 61 -2.43 -39.35 36.70
CA GLN A 61 -2.28 -37.96 37.13
C GLN A 61 -0.83 -37.53 36.90
N ALA A 62 -0.63 -36.40 36.20
CA ALA A 62 0.68 -35.82 35.97
C ALA A 62 0.60 -34.29 36.07
N PRO A 63 1.63 -33.60 36.58
CA PRO A 63 1.68 -32.14 36.55
C PRO A 63 1.61 -31.61 35.10
N VAL A 64 1.07 -30.40 34.92
CA VAL A 64 1.10 -29.69 33.63
C VAL A 64 2.57 -29.43 33.24
N GLY A 65 2.92 -29.56 31.94
CA GLY A 65 4.28 -29.32 31.43
C GLY A 65 5.25 -30.50 31.55
N VAL A 66 4.92 -31.56 32.31
CA VAL A 66 5.79 -32.74 32.42
C VAL A 66 5.64 -33.66 31.19
N SER A 67 6.70 -33.81 30.40
CA SER A 67 6.71 -34.77 29.28
C SER A 67 6.76 -36.21 29.78
N LEU A 68 5.80 -37.03 29.34
CA LEU A 68 5.78 -38.48 29.56
C LEU A 68 6.36 -39.28 28.37
N ALA A 69 6.99 -38.59 27.41
CA ALA A 69 7.61 -39.24 26.27
C ALA A 69 8.80 -40.10 26.72
N GLY A 70 8.83 -41.37 26.30
CA GLY A 70 9.86 -42.33 26.71
C GLY A 70 9.73 -42.88 28.13
N ALA A 71 8.61 -42.63 28.83
CA ALA A 71 8.37 -43.20 30.15
C ALA A 71 8.24 -44.74 30.09
N SER A 72 8.77 -45.42 31.10
CA SER A 72 8.65 -46.87 31.22
C SER A 72 7.43 -47.22 32.07
N ALA A 73 6.61 -48.14 31.59
CA ALA A 73 5.42 -48.60 32.28
C ALA A 73 5.69 -49.87 33.08
N GLU A 74 5.33 -49.85 34.36
CA GLU A 74 5.25 -51.04 35.20
C GLU A 74 3.77 -51.40 35.37
N VAL A 75 3.38 -52.55 34.80
CA VAL A 75 1.99 -53.03 34.81
C VAL A 75 1.92 -54.38 35.49
N ILE A 76 1.07 -54.47 36.52
CA ILE A 76 0.73 -55.73 37.19
C ILE A 76 -0.69 -56.10 36.75
N LEU A 77 -0.87 -57.33 36.27
CA LEU A 77 -2.13 -57.87 35.79
C LEU A 77 -2.63 -58.97 36.73
N SER A 78 -3.88 -59.39 36.55
CA SER A 78 -4.39 -60.64 37.11
C SER A 78 -3.55 -61.85 36.66
N GLU A 79 -3.60 -62.93 37.45
CA GLU A 79 -2.74 -64.11 37.25
C GLU A 79 -2.91 -64.70 35.85
N ASN A 80 -1.78 -64.97 35.18
CA ASN A 80 -1.70 -65.51 33.81
C ASN A 80 -2.40 -64.67 32.73
N ALA A 81 -2.78 -63.41 33.00
CA ALA A 81 -3.33 -62.51 32.00
C ALA A 81 -2.23 -61.85 31.15
N ARG A 82 -2.60 -61.42 29.94
CA ARG A 82 -1.74 -60.69 29.01
C ARG A 82 -2.38 -59.34 28.64
N ILE A 83 -1.57 -58.33 28.36
CA ILE A 83 -2.01 -56.99 27.95
C ILE A 83 -1.53 -56.69 26.52
N MET A 84 -2.41 -56.12 25.68
CA MET A 84 -2.10 -55.71 24.31
C MET A 84 -2.66 -54.31 24.01
N PRO A 85 -1.90 -53.41 23.36
CA PRO A 85 -0.49 -53.57 22.99
C PRO A 85 0.40 -53.67 24.23
N SER A 86 1.63 -54.18 24.06
CA SER A 86 2.59 -54.20 25.17
C SER A 86 2.84 -52.77 25.66
N PRO A 87 2.79 -52.49 26.97
CA PRO A 87 3.13 -51.17 27.50
C PRO A 87 4.51 -50.68 27.02
N ASP A 88 5.49 -51.59 26.86
CA ASP A 88 6.83 -51.26 26.34
C ASP A 88 6.83 -50.78 24.87
N SER A 89 5.74 -51.01 24.13
CA SER A 89 5.59 -50.57 22.75
C SER A 89 4.99 -49.17 22.61
N ILE A 90 4.54 -48.56 23.71
CA ILE A 90 3.98 -47.20 23.69
C ILE A 90 5.11 -46.17 23.66
N ALA A 91 5.18 -45.40 22.57
CA ALA A 91 6.22 -44.38 22.39
C ALA A 91 5.90 -43.07 23.10
N ASN A 92 4.61 -42.71 23.20
CA ASN A 92 4.17 -41.42 23.74
C ASN A 92 3.00 -41.60 24.72
N TRP A 93 3.31 -41.63 26.02
CA TRP A 93 2.31 -41.72 27.08
C TRP A 93 1.54 -40.42 27.32
N ASN A 94 1.82 -39.35 26.58
CA ASN A 94 0.98 -38.14 26.63
C ASN A 94 -0.31 -38.30 25.79
N GLU A 95 -0.40 -39.34 24.97
CA GLU A 95 -1.56 -39.65 24.14
C GLU A 95 -2.46 -40.70 24.79
N GLU A 96 -3.73 -40.72 24.41
CA GLU A 96 -4.66 -41.77 24.84
C GLU A 96 -4.29 -43.12 24.21
N ALA A 97 -4.50 -44.20 24.96
CA ALA A 97 -4.24 -45.55 24.49
C ALA A 97 -5.35 -46.51 24.94
N LEU A 98 -5.55 -47.58 24.17
CA LEU A 98 -6.45 -48.68 24.53
C LEU A 98 -5.62 -49.93 24.83
N PHE A 99 -5.88 -50.55 25.97
CA PHE A 99 -5.23 -51.78 26.40
C PHE A 99 -6.26 -52.89 26.57
N GLU A 100 -6.15 -53.96 25.80
CA GLU A 100 -6.92 -55.18 26.02
C GLU A 100 -6.14 -56.10 26.97
N VAL A 101 -6.72 -56.37 28.14
CA VAL A 101 -6.24 -57.40 29.07
C VAL A 101 -7.04 -58.68 28.80
N THR A 102 -6.36 -59.75 28.42
CA THR A 102 -6.98 -61.06 28.20
C THR A 102 -6.58 -62.04 29.29
N SER A 103 -7.56 -62.68 29.94
CA SER A 103 -7.33 -63.71 30.95
C SER A 103 -6.74 -64.99 30.37
N ALA A 104 -6.30 -65.90 31.23
CA ALA A 104 -5.80 -67.22 30.84
C ALA A 104 -6.82 -68.06 30.06
N SER A 105 -8.11 -67.91 30.38
CA SER A 105 -9.23 -68.56 29.68
C SER A 105 -9.61 -67.90 28.35
N GLY A 106 -9.01 -66.76 28.00
CA GLY A 106 -9.23 -66.07 26.73
C GLY A 106 -10.28 -64.95 26.77
N VAL A 107 -10.83 -64.62 27.94
CA VAL A 107 -11.82 -63.53 28.08
C VAL A 107 -11.11 -62.17 28.12
N GLY A 108 -11.43 -61.28 27.19
CA GLY A 108 -10.85 -59.94 27.07
C GLY A 108 -11.61 -58.86 27.86
N ARG A 109 -10.89 -57.85 28.33
CA ARG A 109 -11.41 -56.61 28.90
C ARG A 109 -10.56 -55.43 28.41
N VAL A 110 -11.22 -54.38 27.92
CA VAL A 110 -10.53 -53.21 27.36
C VAL A 110 -10.45 -52.11 28.41
N TYR A 111 -9.27 -51.53 28.55
CA TYR A 111 -8.96 -50.40 29.40
C TYR A 111 -8.60 -49.17 28.57
N HIS A 112 -9.17 -48.01 28.88
CA HIS A 112 -8.82 -46.73 28.26
C HIS A 112 -7.84 -45.97 29.15
N TYR A 113 -6.64 -45.76 28.62
CA TYR A 113 -5.60 -44.96 29.24
C TYR A 113 -5.71 -43.51 28.78
N PHE A 114 -5.66 -42.58 29.74
CA PHE A 114 -5.52 -41.15 29.47
C PHE A 114 -4.86 -40.44 30.65
N VAL A 115 -4.33 -39.25 30.39
CA VAL A 115 -3.62 -38.41 31.36
C VAL A 115 -4.51 -37.25 31.80
N VAL A 116 -4.63 -37.05 33.11
CA VAL A 116 -5.24 -35.84 33.69
C VAL A 116 -4.11 -34.94 34.19
N ARG A 117 -4.08 -33.70 33.69
CA ARG A 117 -3.06 -32.71 34.05
C ARG A 117 -3.49 -31.90 35.27
N GLU A 118 -2.67 -31.90 36.31
CA GLU A 118 -2.90 -31.07 37.50
C GLU A 118 -2.37 -29.66 37.29
N SER A 119 -3.29 -28.69 37.16
CA SER A 119 -2.99 -27.27 37.08
C SER A 119 -3.15 -26.58 38.44
N VAL A 120 -2.27 -25.63 38.74
CA VAL A 120 -2.38 -24.72 39.88
C VAL A 120 -2.67 -23.31 39.34
N PRO A 121 -3.94 -22.93 39.18
CA PRO A 121 -4.29 -21.61 38.65
C PRO A 121 -4.27 -20.54 39.74
N VAL A 122 -3.92 -19.32 39.36
CA VAL A 122 -4.14 -18.09 40.12
C VAL A 122 -5.14 -17.22 39.37
N GLU A 123 -6.22 -16.84 40.06
CA GLU A 123 -7.21 -15.90 39.54
C GLU A 123 -6.71 -14.46 39.58
N GLY A 124 -7.02 -13.69 38.54
CA GLY A 124 -6.63 -12.29 38.44
C GLY A 124 -5.17 -12.06 38.01
N SER A 125 -4.73 -10.80 38.10
CA SER A 125 -3.42 -10.37 37.64
C SER A 125 -2.36 -10.44 38.74
N VAL A 126 -1.14 -10.82 38.35
CA VAL A 126 0.04 -10.95 39.19
C VAL A 126 1.11 -9.96 38.72
N THR A 127 1.74 -9.25 39.65
CA THR A 127 2.94 -8.45 39.39
C THR A 127 4.06 -8.95 40.27
N LEU A 128 5.18 -9.32 39.67
CA LEU A 128 6.39 -9.77 40.34
C LEU A 128 7.41 -8.63 40.20
N ALA A 129 7.53 -7.79 41.21
CA ALA A 129 8.31 -6.56 41.19
C ALA A 129 9.80 -6.77 41.47
N THR A 130 10.15 -7.82 42.22
CA THR A 130 11.54 -8.16 42.61
C THR A 130 11.87 -9.62 42.29
N GLN A 131 13.16 -9.99 42.36
CA GLN A 131 13.59 -11.38 42.16
C GLN A 131 12.99 -12.31 43.22
N GLU A 132 12.89 -11.86 44.49
CA GLU A 132 12.30 -12.67 45.57
C GLU A 132 10.82 -13.00 45.30
N GLU A 133 10.07 -12.09 44.68
CA GLU A 133 8.68 -12.36 44.28
C GLU A 133 8.60 -13.36 43.12
N VAL A 134 9.58 -13.35 42.20
CA VAL A 134 9.69 -14.37 41.14
C VAL A 134 9.99 -15.75 41.73
N ASP A 135 10.94 -15.81 42.66
CA ASP A 135 11.31 -17.06 43.33
C ASP A 135 10.12 -17.63 44.14
N ALA A 136 9.44 -16.78 44.92
CA ALA A 136 8.26 -17.17 45.69
C ALA A 136 7.08 -17.61 44.80
N PHE A 137 6.89 -16.98 43.63
CA PHE A 137 5.91 -17.41 42.66
C PHE A 137 6.23 -18.80 42.11
N GLY A 138 7.51 -19.08 41.80
CA GLY A 138 7.94 -20.41 41.37
C GLY A 138 7.72 -21.50 42.42
N GLU A 139 8.03 -21.20 43.69
CA GLU A 139 7.80 -22.11 44.82
C GLU A 139 6.32 -22.45 45.03
N SER A 140 5.41 -21.52 44.71
CA SER A 140 3.96 -21.74 44.80
C SER A 140 3.44 -22.78 43.80
N GLY A 141 4.24 -23.12 42.78
CA GLY A 141 3.90 -24.16 41.80
C GLY A 141 2.83 -23.76 40.80
N VAL A 142 2.53 -22.46 40.67
CA VAL A 142 1.51 -21.93 39.77
C VAL A 142 1.83 -22.29 38.33
N THR A 143 0.83 -22.86 37.65
CA THR A 143 0.94 -23.27 36.24
C THR A 143 0.13 -22.35 35.32
N GLU A 144 -0.80 -21.57 35.88
CA GLU A 144 -1.70 -20.72 35.11
C GLU A 144 -2.02 -19.42 35.84
N VAL A 145 -1.95 -18.30 35.11
CA VAL A 145 -2.40 -16.98 35.60
C VAL A 145 -3.63 -16.58 34.79
N GLY A 146 -4.79 -16.40 35.43
CA GLY A 146 -6.03 -16.03 34.75
C GLY A 146 -6.02 -14.61 34.18
N GLY A 147 -5.31 -13.68 34.83
CA GLY A 147 -5.14 -12.29 34.39
C GLY A 147 -3.78 -12.02 33.74
N ASN A 148 -3.24 -10.82 33.98
CA ASN A 148 -1.92 -10.42 33.49
C ASN A 148 -0.83 -11.00 34.39
N LEU A 149 0.31 -11.37 33.81
CA LEU A 149 1.56 -11.57 34.54
C LEU A 149 2.55 -10.47 34.15
N ILE A 150 2.89 -9.61 35.10
CA ILE A 150 3.83 -8.50 34.89
C ILE A 150 5.13 -8.79 35.63
N ILE A 151 6.21 -8.93 34.88
CA ILE A 151 7.57 -9.12 35.40
C ILE A 151 8.27 -7.75 35.47
N GLY A 152 8.47 -7.29 36.69
CA GLY A 152 9.08 -6.03 37.04
C GLY A 152 8.11 -4.83 36.96
N ARG A 153 8.47 -3.76 37.65
CA ARG A 153 7.69 -2.51 37.65
C ARG A 153 8.43 -1.44 36.83
N SER A 154 7.76 -0.88 35.83
CA SER A 154 8.32 0.22 35.03
C SER A 154 8.75 1.39 35.91
N GLY A 155 9.96 1.91 35.69
CA GLY A 155 10.55 2.99 36.50
C GLY A 155 11.04 2.61 37.90
N SER A 156 11.06 1.32 38.26
CA SER A 156 11.68 0.82 39.50
C SER A 156 13.20 0.70 39.36
N GLU A 157 13.94 0.84 40.47
CA GLU A 157 15.37 0.48 40.54
C GLU A 157 15.60 -1.02 40.83
N GLU A 158 14.53 -1.73 41.23
CA GLU A 158 14.56 -3.18 41.43
C GLU A 158 14.85 -3.92 40.12
N VAL A 159 15.70 -4.95 40.19
CA VAL A 159 16.17 -5.70 39.03
C VAL A 159 15.79 -7.17 39.18
N ILE A 160 15.27 -7.76 38.10
CA ILE A 160 15.01 -9.20 37.99
C ILE A 160 16.01 -9.77 36.99
N THR A 161 16.72 -10.82 37.39
CA THR A 161 17.85 -11.37 36.61
C THR A 161 17.58 -12.75 36.04
N SER A 162 16.60 -13.48 36.59
CA SER A 162 16.28 -14.84 36.19
C SER A 162 14.78 -15.10 36.24
N LEU A 163 14.28 -15.83 35.23
CA LEU A 163 12.92 -16.34 35.17
C LEU A 163 12.84 -17.85 35.41
N LEU A 164 13.97 -18.52 35.70
CA LEU A 164 14.03 -19.98 35.96
C LEU A 164 12.95 -20.51 36.92
N PRO A 165 12.58 -19.79 38.01
CA PRO A 165 11.51 -20.25 38.90
C PRO A 165 10.14 -20.40 38.22
N LEU A 166 9.91 -19.73 37.09
CA LEU A 166 8.64 -19.75 36.36
C LEU A 166 8.45 -21.00 35.49
N ASN A 167 9.36 -21.98 35.54
CA ASN A 167 9.39 -23.14 34.64
C ASN A 167 8.14 -24.04 34.65
N LYS A 168 7.23 -23.88 35.61
CA LYS A 168 5.94 -24.59 35.67
C LYS A 168 4.81 -23.84 34.96
N LEU A 169 5.02 -22.57 34.61
CA LEU A 169 4.02 -21.72 33.98
C LEU A 169 3.74 -22.19 32.55
N VAL A 170 2.47 -22.45 32.28
CA VAL A 170 1.99 -22.99 30.99
C VAL A 170 1.04 -22.02 30.30
N ARG A 171 0.28 -21.23 31.06
CA ARG A 171 -0.71 -20.31 30.50
C ARG A 171 -0.79 -18.97 31.23
N VAL A 172 -0.90 -17.89 30.46
CA VAL A 172 -1.27 -16.56 30.97
C VAL A 172 -2.51 -16.08 30.20
N GLY A 173 -3.65 -15.96 30.86
CA GLY A 173 -4.93 -15.68 30.21
C GLY A 173 -4.96 -14.33 29.49
N HIS A 174 -4.26 -13.32 30.02
CA HIS A 174 -4.17 -11.98 29.46
C HIS A 174 -2.71 -11.64 29.09
N ASP A 175 -2.15 -10.52 29.57
CA ASP A 175 -0.84 -10.06 29.12
C ASP A 175 0.30 -10.66 29.95
N LEU A 176 1.29 -11.29 29.30
CA LEU A 176 2.63 -11.47 29.83
C LEU A 176 3.49 -10.26 29.45
N LYS A 177 3.82 -9.42 30.43
CA LYS A 177 4.66 -8.23 30.23
C LYS A 177 5.99 -8.39 30.93
N ILE A 178 7.08 -8.46 30.15
CA ILE A 178 8.44 -8.42 30.65
C ILE A 178 8.97 -7.00 30.48
N THR A 179 9.06 -6.28 31.60
CA THR A 179 9.40 -4.85 31.61
C THR A 179 10.90 -4.60 31.55
N GLU A 180 11.28 -3.32 31.50
CA GLU A 180 12.67 -2.86 31.53
C GLU A 180 13.47 -3.26 32.79
N ALA A 181 12.79 -3.65 33.87
CA ALA A 181 13.41 -4.12 35.11
C ALA A 181 14.01 -5.54 34.98
N TYR A 182 13.67 -6.27 33.92
CA TYR A 182 14.31 -7.55 33.63
C TYR A 182 15.64 -7.33 32.89
N THR A 183 16.74 -7.84 33.47
CA THR A 183 18.10 -7.73 32.92
C THR A 183 18.75 -9.07 32.61
N GLY A 184 17.98 -10.17 32.65
CA GLY A 184 18.47 -11.48 32.21
C GLY A 184 18.83 -11.49 30.73
N ILE A 185 19.65 -12.47 30.33
CA ILE A 185 20.17 -12.61 28.96
C ILE A 185 19.28 -13.49 28.06
N ASP A 186 18.31 -14.18 28.64
CA ASP A 186 17.37 -15.06 27.95
C ASP A 186 16.02 -15.10 28.69
N LEU A 187 15.10 -15.94 28.22
CA LEU A 187 13.81 -16.20 28.88
C LEU A 187 13.73 -17.61 29.48
N MET A 188 14.86 -18.20 29.88
CA MET A 188 14.86 -19.52 30.53
C MET A 188 13.98 -19.49 31.78
N GLY A 189 13.18 -20.54 31.95
CA GLY A 189 12.07 -20.62 32.88
C GLY A 189 10.69 -20.37 32.26
N LEU A 190 10.57 -20.01 30.97
CA LEU A 190 9.28 -19.92 30.27
C LEU A 190 9.11 -21.00 29.20
N GLU A 191 9.88 -22.08 29.26
CA GLU A 191 9.94 -23.10 28.21
C GLU A 191 8.63 -23.86 28.03
N ASN A 192 7.84 -23.99 29.11
CA ASN A 192 6.57 -24.69 29.13
C ASN A 192 5.35 -23.79 28.81
N LEU A 193 5.56 -22.50 28.55
CA LEU A 193 4.48 -21.56 28.22
C LEU A 193 3.89 -21.92 26.84
N GLU A 194 2.65 -22.40 26.83
CA GLU A 194 1.94 -22.81 25.62
C GLU A 194 1.03 -21.70 25.06
N GLU A 195 0.41 -20.92 25.94
CA GLU A 195 -0.56 -19.90 25.54
C GLU A 195 -0.45 -18.63 26.37
N VAL A 196 -0.58 -17.49 25.69
CA VAL A 196 -0.68 -16.18 26.32
C VAL A 196 -1.72 -15.31 25.62
N GLY A 197 -2.41 -14.43 26.35
CA GLY A 197 -3.24 -13.38 25.75
C GLY A 197 -2.39 -12.43 24.90
N SER A 198 -1.52 -11.62 25.50
CA SER A 198 -0.53 -10.80 24.77
C SER A 198 0.88 -11.03 25.32
N LEU A 199 1.89 -11.03 24.46
CA LEU A 199 3.30 -11.08 24.87
C LEU A 199 3.97 -9.74 24.59
N LEU A 200 4.37 -9.02 25.63
CA LEU A 200 5.08 -7.75 25.51
C LEU A 200 6.44 -7.82 26.19
N ILE A 201 7.51 -7.69 25.39
CA ILE A 201 8.89 -7.69 25.88
C ILE A 201 9.50 -6.31 25.63
N THR A 202 9.74 -5.57 26.72
CA THR A 202 10.40 -4.24 26.72
C THR A 202 11.64 -4.23 27.62
N ALA A 203 12.23 -5.39 27.88
CA ALA A 203 13.43 -5.53 28.70
C ALA A 203 14.57 -4.67 28.14
N LYS A 204 15.26 -3.93 29.01
CA LYS A 204 16.47 -3.16 28.67
C LYS A 204 17.72 -4.02 28.70
N GLY A 205 17.67 -5.18 29.37
CA GLY A 205 18.76 -6.15 29.36
C GLY A 205 19.12 -6.60 27.94
N ASN A 206 20.35 -7.08 27.80
CA ASN A 206 20.81 -7.75 26.58
C ASN A 206 20.19 -9.15 26.53
N ILE A 207 18.87 -9.24 26.29
CA ILE A 207 18.25 -10.53 25.99
C ILE A 207 18.81 -10.96 24.63
N ASP A 208 19.77 -11.87 24.65
CA ASP A 208 20.38 -12.43 23.45
C ASP A 208 19.43 -13.44 22.78
N GLN A 209 18.65 -14.18 23.58
CA GLN A 209 17.78 -15.25 23.12
C GLN A 209 16.36 -15.18 23.69
N ILE A 210 15.37 -15.11 22.81
CA ILE A 210 13.96 -15.36 23.10
C ILE A 210 13.64 -16.78 22.64
N TYR A 211 13.52 -17.70 23.60
CA TYR A 211 13.26 -19.12 23.36
C TYR A 211 12.00 -19.56 24.10
N LEU A 212 10.92 -19.76 23.36
CA LEU A 212 9.61 -20.21 23.88
C LEU A 212 9.16 -21.45 23.08
N PRO A 213 9.79 -22.61 23.30
CA PRO A 213 9.62 -23.80 22.47
C PRO A 213 8.21 -24.40 22.50
N ALA A 214 7.49 -24.26 23.62
CA ALA A 214 6.13 -24.78 23.76
C ALA A 214 5.03 -23.79 23.31
N LEU A 215 5.37 -22.53 23.03
CA LEU A 215 4.37 -21.49 22.74
C LEU A 215 3.66 -21.79 21.43
N LYS A 216 2.35 -22.06 21.51
CA LYS A 216 1.46 -22.39 20.41
C LYS A 216 0.63 -21.20 19.95
N LYS A 217 0.25 -20.31 20.86
CA LYS A 217 -0.71 -19.24 20.58
C LYS A 217 -0.47 -17.96 21.37
N VAL A 218 -0.57 -16.83 20.68
CA VAL A 218 -0.74 -15.50 21.28
C VAL A 218 -2.12 -14.97 20.90
N GLY A 219 -3.03 -14.82 21.86
CA GLY A 219 -4.42 -14.46 21.60
C GLY A 219 -4.64 -13.05 21.02
N LEU A 220 -3.73 -12.12 21.29
CA LEU A 220 -3.78 -10.72 20.87
C LEU A 220 -2.42 -10.34 20.26
N ASP A 221 -1.62 -9.54 20.97
CA ASP A 221 -0.43 -8.90 20.41
C ASP A 221 0.85 -9.61 20.87
N LEU A 222 1.75 -9.94 19.94
CA LEU A 222 3.14 -10.30 20.21
C LEU A 222 4.02 -9.11 19.84
N THR A 223 4.67 -8.51 20.82
CA THR A 223 5.54 -7.35 20.62
C THR A 223 6.87 -7.52 21.32
N VAL A 224 7.94 -7.52 20.53
CA VAL A 224 9.32 -7.47 21.01
C VAL A 224 9.91 -6.10 20.66
N GLN A 225 10.20 -5.29 21.68
CA GLN A 225 10.84 -3.98 21.58
C GLN A 225 12.28 -4.00 22.11
N ASN A 226 12.93 -5.16 22.06
CA ASN A 226 14.33 -5.31 22.46
C ASN A 226 15.24 -5.25 21.21
N ASN A 227 16.07 -4.23 21.11
CA ASN A 227 16.93 -4.00 19.94
C ASN A 227 18.13 -4.97 19.85
N LEU A 228 18.37 -5.80 20.86
CA LEU A 228 19.57 -6.63 20.98
C LEU A 228 19.31 -8.14 20.84
N ALA A 229 18.05 -8.58 20.83
CA ALA A 229 17.69 -9.97 20.59
C ALA A 229 18.32 -10.51 19.29
N GLN A 230 19.15 -11.55 19.45
CA GLN A 230 19.87 -12.23 18.37
C GLN A 230 19.14 -13.47 17.90
N GLU A 231 18.47 -14.18 18.82
CA GLU A 231 17.66 -15.36 18.51
C GLU A 231 16.20 -15.15 18.90
N PHE A 232 15.28 -15.44 17.98
CA PHE A 232 13.85 -15.52 18.25
C PHE A 232 13.33 -16.88 17.79
N VAL A 233 12.98 -17.75 18.75
CA VAL A 233 12.68 -19.17 18.53
C VAL A 233 11.39 -19.54 19.24
N CYS A 234 10.31 -19.63 18.46
CA CYS A 234 8.97 -20.06 18.84
C CYS A 234 8.46 -21.09 17.81
N PRO A 235 9.07 -22.28 17.72
CA PRO A 235 8.86 -23.24 16.62
C PRO A 235 7.43 -23.77 16.52
N LEU A 236 6.68 -23.80 17.63
CA LEU A 236 5.31 -24.29 17.69
C LEU A 236 4.25 -23.18 17.59
N LEU A 237 4.64 -21.90 17.52
CA LEU A 237 3.70 -20.79 17.47
C LEU A 237 2.92 -20.86 16.16
N GLU A 238 1.60 -21.06 16.25
CA GLU A 238 0.72 -21.24 15.09
C GLU A 238 -0.06 -19.96 14.74
N GLU A 239 -0.53 -19.20 15.74
CA GLU A 239 -1.34 -17.99 15.53
C GLU A 239 -0.94 -16.83 16.44
N VAL A 240 -1.11 -15.61 15.89
CA VAL A 240 -1.18 -14.36 16.63
C VAL A 240 -2.50 -13.66 16.30
N GLY A 241 -3.38 -13.50 17.30
CA GLY A 241 -4.76 -13.06 17.09
C GLY A 241 -4.93 -11.56 16.78
N ARG A 242 -3.89 -10.74 16.94
CA ARG A 242 -3.82 -9.35 16.48
C ARG A 242 -2.47 -9.07 15.84
N ASN A 243 -1.58 -8.31 16.49
CA ASN A 243 -0.37 -7.83 15.84
C ASN A 243 0.85 -8.66 16.20
N PHE A 244 1.70 -8.95 15.20
CA PHE A 244 3.03 -9.52 15.39
C PHE A 244 4.07 -8.43 15.10
N THR A 245 4.80 -7.98 16.10
CA THR A 245 5.89 -7.01 15.95
C THR A 245 7.18 -7.59 16.49
N LEU A 246 8.13 -7.79 15.59
CA LEU A 246 9.49 -8.20 15.92
C LEU A 246 10.47 -7.16 15.38
N ALA A 247 11.03 -6.38 16.31
CA ALA A 247 12.11 -5.44 16.07
C ALA A 247 13.32 -5.85 16.91
N GLY A 248 14.50 -5.92 16.31
CA GLY A 248 15.70 -6.40 17.01
C GLY A 248 16.96 -6.34 16.15
N THR A 249 17.99 -7.11 16.51
CA THR A 249 19.16 -7.40 15.67
C THR A 249 19.22 -8.90 15.39
N VAL A 250 18.07 -9.47 15.02
CA VAL A 250 17.84 -10.92 14.97
C VAL A 250 18.71 -11.56 13.88
N ARG A 251 19.51 -12.55 14.27
CA ARG A 251 20.40 -13.36 13.43
C ARG A 251 19.89 -14.79 13.24
N LYS A 252 18.98 -15.24 14.10
CA LYS A 252 18.32 -16.55 14.02
C LYS A 252 16.84 -16.41 14.31
N LEU A 253 16.03 -16.93 13.39
CA LEU A 253 14.58 -16.91 13.47
C LEU A 253 14.04 -18.33 13.29
N ASP A 254 13.22 -18.80 14.23
CA ASP A 254 12.41 -20.00 14.07
C ASP A 254 10.97 -19.71 14.51
N VAL A 255 10.10 -19.62 13.52
CA VAL A 255 8.64 -19.50 13.63
C VAL A 255 8.00 -20.44 12.62
N GLY A 256 8.59 -21.63 12.47
CA GLY A 256 8.29 -22.57 11.38
C GLY A 256 6.83 -23.02 11.31
N SER A 257 6.08 -22.91 12.41
CA SER A 257 4.67 -23.28 12.51
C SER A 257 3.69 -22.11 12.36
N LEU A 258 4.15 -20.86 12.28
CA LEU A 258 3.28 -19.69 12.25
C LEU A 258 2.44 -19.66 10.96
N LYS A 259 1.12 -19.82 11.11
CA LYS A 259 0.15 -19.91 10.01
C LYS A 259 -0.56 -18.59 9.76
N THR A 260 -0.93 -17.86 10.82
CA THR A 260 -1.75 -16.66 10.71
C THR A 260 -1.34 -15.56 11.69
N VAL A 261 -1.40 -14.32 11.19
CA VAL A 261 -1.45 -13.10 12.00
C VAL A 261 -2.73 -12.38 11.61
N ASP A 262 -3.64 -12.17 12.55
CA ASP A 262 -4.99 -11.64 12.23
C ASP A 262 -5.02 -10.11 12.07
N GLY A 263 -4.03 -9.41 12.62
CA GLY A 263 -3.80 -7.97 12.46
C GLY A 263 -2.53 -7.67 11.66
N ASP A 264 -1.81 -6.63 12.08
CA ASP A 264 -0.59 -6.17 11.41
C ASP A 264 0.61 -7.06 11.75
N MET A 265 1.50 -7.26 10.78
CA MET A 265 2.76 -7.95 10.98
C MET A 265 3.91 -7.01 10.62
N ALA A 266 4.73 -6.63 11.60
CA ALA A 266 5.89 -5.79 11.41
C ALA A 266 7.17 -6.55 11.77
N ILE A 267 8.05 -6.70 10.79
CA ILE A 267 9.35 -7.35 10.96
C ILE A 267 10.46 -6.36 10.61
N SER A 268 11.41 -6.18 11.53
CA SER A 268 12.47 -5.19 11.36
C SER A 268 13.78 -5.54 12.07
N GLY A 269 14.88 -5.01 11.54
CA GLY A 269 16.19 -5.10 12.16
C GLY A 269 16.89 -6.48 12.06
N PHE A 270 16.49 -7.33 11.13
CA PHE A 270 17.19 -8.61 10.92
C PHE A 270 18.58 -8.42 10.30
N ALA A 271 19.57 -9.11 10.88
CA ALA A 271 20.97 -9.12 10.47
C ALA A 271 21.38 -10.54 10.03
N MET A 272 20.62 -11.12 9.11
CA MET A 272 20.82 -12.48 8.59
C MET A 272 20.55 -12.53 7.09
N ASP A 273 21.18 -13.47 6.38
CA ASP A 273 21.07 -13.52 4.91
C ASP A 273 19.65 -13.80 4.41
N ARG A 274 18.87 -14.56 5.17
CA ARG A 274 17.56 -15.05 4.77
C ARG A 274 16.57 -15.03 5.94
N VAL A 275 15.52 -14.23 5.83
CA VAL A 275 14.38 -14.22 6.75
C VAL A 275 13.24 -15.01 6.09
N SER A 276 12.70 -16.01 6.77
CA SER A 276 11.68 -16.89 6.19
C SER A 276 10.53 -17.17 7.16
N PHE A 277 9.30 -17.01 6.67
CA PHE A 277 8.07 -17.41 7.35
C PHE A 277 7.37 -18.50 6.52
N PRO A 278 7.76 -19.78 6.67
CA PRO A 278 7.49 -20.82 5.67
C PRO A 278 6.03 -21.26 5.59
N ARG A 279 5.23 -21.08 6.65
CA ARG A 279 3.85 -21.57 6.75
C ARG A 279 2.79 -20.47 6.88
N ILE A 280 3.19 -19.21 6.89
CA ILE A 280 2.22 -18.12 7.03
C ILE A 280 1.40 -18.01 5.75
N THR A 281 0.08 -18.14 5.89
CA THR A 281 -0.87 -18.09 4.77
C THR A 281 -1.63 -16.77 4.70
N ARG A 282 -1.78 -16.09 5.85
CA ARG A 282 -2.54 -14.85 5.98
C ARG A 282 -1.92 -13.88 6.97
N VAL A 283 -1.84 -12.61 6.57
CA VAL A 283 -1.71 -11.44 7.46
C VAL A 283 -2.98 -10.61 7.30
N GLY A 284 -3.81 -10.47 8.33
CA GLY A 284 -5.10 -9.78 8.19
C GLY A 284 -4.96 -8.27 7.98
N GLY A 285 -3.87 -7.68 8.47
CA GLY A 285 -3.53 -6.26 8.31
C GLY A 285 -2.37 -6.02 7.36
N THR A 286 -1.56 -5.03 7.69
CA THR A 286 -0.38 -4.62 6.94
C THR A 286 0.81 -5.51 7.29
N LEU A 287 1.41 -6.12 6.27
CA LEU A 287 2.74 -6.72 6.37
C LEU A 287 3.79 -5.64 6.11
N THR A 288 4.51 -5.23 7.16
CA THR A 288 5.63 -4.30 7.07
C THR A 288 6.96 -5.04 7.18
N VAL A 289 7.80 -4.88 6.15
CA VAL A 289 9.14 -5.44 6.06
C VAL A 289 10.14 -4.29 6.06
N GLY A 290 10.78 -4.03 7.20
CA GLY A 290 11.79 -2.96 7.30
C GLY A 290 13.11 -3.44 7.85
N LEU A 291 13.91 -3.98 6.93
CA LEU A 291 15.15 -4.68 7.21
C LEU A 291 16.36 -3.77 6.98
N ALA A 292 17.38 -3.90 7.81
CA ALA A 292 18.62 -3.15 7.67
C ALA A 292 19.64 -3.94 6.81
N ASP A 293 19.89 -5.21 7.15
CA ASP A 293 21.04 -5.96 6.62
C ASP A 293 20.68 -7.33 6.00
N SER A 294 19.39 -7.65 5.81
CA SER A 294 18.98 -8.95 5.26
C SER A 294 18.92 -8.95 3.74
N TYR A 295 19.43 -10.01 3.11
CA TYR A 295 19.48 -10.12 1.64
C TYR A 295 18.19 -10.69 1.04
N THR A 296 17.57 -11.69 1.67
CA THR A 296 16.41 -12.41 1.14
C THR A 296 15.27 -12.49 2.16
N VAL A 297 14.03 -12.27 1.71
CA VAL A 297 12.83 -12.40 2.53
C VAL A 297 11.83 -13.32 1.85
N ASP A 298 11.39 -14.36 2.55
CA ASP A 298 10.51 -15.39 2.02
C ASP A 298 9.20 -15.53 2.79
N PHE A 299 8.11 -15.47 2.03
CA PHE A 299 6.76 -15.80 2.44
C PHE A 299 6.15 -16.80 1.44
N PRO A 300 6.68 -18.04 1.36
CA PRO A 300 6.37 -18.97 0.28
C PRO A 300 4.91 -19.44 0.28
N ALA A 301 4.26 -19.43 1.44
CA ALA A 301 2.87 -19.85 1.62
C ALA A 301 1.86 -18.69 1.69
N LEU A 302 2.31 -17.43 1.65
CA LEU A 302 1.44 -16.29 1.90
C LEU A 302 0.50 -16.07 0.71
N GLU A 303 -0.80 -16.18 0.96
CA GLU A 303 -1.83 -16.04 -0.06
C GLU A 303 -2.49 -14.66 -0.04
N LYS A 304 -2.57 -14.04 1.16
CA LYS A 304 -3.30 -12.79 1.40
C LYS A 304 -2.63 -11.91 2.46
N CYS A 305 -2.54 -10.62 2.15
CA CYS A 305 -2.37 -9.57 3.15
C CYS A 305 -3.24 -8.35 2.81
N ASN A 306 -3.61 -7.52 3.79
CA ASN A 306 -4.36 -6.29 3.47
C ASN A 306 -3.46 -5.27 2.78
N ALA A 307 -2.23 -5.07 3.26
CA ALA A 307 -1.25 -4.19 2.65
C ALA A 307 0.16 -4.80 2.78
N LEU A 308 1.06 -4.43 1.87
CA LEU A 308 2.47 -4.82 1.91
C LEU A 308 3.32 -3.56 1.83
N ASN A 309 4.12 -3.31 2.85
CA ASN A 309 5.01 -2.17 2.93
C ASN A 309 6.45 -2.62 3.14
N VAL A 310 7.27 -2.47 2.11
CA VAL A 310 8.70 -2.75 2.17
C VAL A 310 9.43 -1.42 2.14
N LYS A 311 9.94 -1.00 3.30
CA LYS A 311 10.64 0.27 3.47
C LYS A 311 11.61 0.19 4.66
N PRO A 312 12.71 0.94 4.66
CA PRO A 312 13.56 1.08 5.85
C PRO A 312 12.73 1.52 7.08
N THR A 313 12.98 0.90 8.23
CA THR A 313 12.27 1.18 9.49
C THR A 313 12.81 2.37 10.27
N THR A 314 14.01 2.85 9.93
CA THR A 314 14.54 4.09 10.50
C THR A 314 14.35 5.21 9.48
N GLY A 315 13.88 6.38 9.91
CA GLY A 315 13.82 7.59 9.08
C GLY A 315 15.20 8.15 8.71
N SER A 316 16.24 7.32 8.79
CA SER A 316 17.59 7.59 8.31
C SER A 316 17.70 7.07 6.88
N ALA A 317 18.43 7.76 6.01
CA ALA A 317 18.61 7.44 4.59
C ALA A 317 19.40 6.13 4.33
N VAL A 318 19.28 5.14 5.21
CA VAL A 318 19.90 3.83 5.09
C VAL A 318 19.01 2.99 4.18
N PHE A 319 19.49 2.74 2.96
CA PHE A 319 18.86 1.80 2.03
C PHE A 319 18.91 0.39 2.62
N SER A 320 17.77 -0.30 2.60
CA SER A 320 17.75 -1.72 2.94
C SER A 320 18.52 -2.53 1.90
N VAL A 321 19.42 -3.42 2.32
CA VAL A 321 20.20 -4.30 1.41
C VAL A 321 19.40 -5.49 0.86
N MET A 322 18.08 -5.52 1.08
CA MET A 322 17.20 -6.59 0.61
C MET A 322 17.22 -6.68 -0.92
N ASN A 323 17.75 -7.78 -1.44
CA ASN A 323 17.90 -8.04 -2.88
C ASN A 323 16.79 -8.93 -3.45
N ALA A 324 16.11 -9.72 -2.61
CA ALA A 324 15.08 -10.64 -3.04
C ALA A 324 13.90 -10.68 -2.06
N LEU A 325 12.68 -10.64 -2.62
CA LEU A 325 11.41 -10.75 -1.91
C LEU A 325 10.53 -11.78 -2.60
N ASN A 326 10.26 -12.91 -1.94
CA ASN A 326 9.55 -14.04 -2.55
C ASN A 326 8.16 -14.22 -1.92
N MET A 327 7.11 -13.97 -2.71
CA MET A 327 5.70 -14.17 -2.33
C MET A 327 4.91 -14.84 -3.47
N PRO A 328 5.26 -16.08 -3.86
CA PRO A 328 4.79 -16.70 -5.11
C PRO A 328 3.29 -17.03 -5.13
N LEU A 329 2.62 -17.09 -3.97
CA LEU A 329 1.20 -17.42 -3.85
C LEU A 329 0.31 -16.22 -3.52
N LEU A 330 0.88 -15.02 -3.38
CA LEU A 330 0.12 -13.82 -2.99
C LEU A 330 -0.78 -13.37 -4.15
N LYS A 331 -2.10 -13.52 -3.98
CA LYS A 331 -3.09 -13.29 -5.05
C LYS A 331 -3.69 -11.90 -5.04
N GLU A 332 -3.85 -11.30 -3.86
CA GLU A 332 -4.56 -10.03 -3.69
C GLU A 332 -3.97 -9.23 -2.53
N ILE A 333 -3.86 -7.92 -2.72
CA ILE A 333 -3.53 -6.94 -1.68
C ILE A 333 -4.59 -5.82 -1.73
N PRO A 334 -5.71 -5.91 -0.98
CA PRO A 334 -6.79 -4.92 -1.06
C PRO A 334 -6.38 -3.47 -0.79
N GLY A 335 -5.33 -3.28 0.00
CA GLY A 335 -4.67 -2.02 0.30
C GLY A 335 -3.43 -1.77 -0.56
N ALA A 336 -2.45 -1.02 -0.02
CA ALA A 336 -1.29 -0.61 -0.79
C ALA A 336 -0.20 -1.70 -0.85
N LEU A 337 0.36 -1.90 -2.04
CA LEU A 337 1.68 -2.50 -2.26
C LEU A 337 2.69 -1.36 -2.44
N SER A 338 3.53 -1.15 -1.43
CA SER A 338 4.59 -0.15 -1.43
C SER A 338 5.93 -0.82 -1.27
N ILE A 339 6.82 -0.67 -2.24
CA ILE A 339 8.21 -1.12 -2.15
C ILE A 339 9.10 0.06 -2.42
N GLY A 340 9.92 0.43 -1.44
CA GLY A 340 10.86 1.52 -1.66
C GLY A 340 12.11 1.53 -0.79
N SER A 341 13.07 2.34 -1.23
CA SER A 341 14.36 2.56 -0.57
C SER A 341 15.09 1.25 -0.22
N CYS A 342 15.11 0.30 -1.15
CA CYS A 342 15.74 -1.01 -1.01
C CYS A 342 16.55 -1.43 -2.25
N LYS A 343 17.39 -2.46 -2.09
CA LYS A 343 18.24 -3.03 -3.15
C LYS A 343 17.57 -4.13 -3.99
N LEU A 344 16.24 -4.22 -3.95
CA LEU A 344 15.48 -5.21 -4.70
C LEU A 344 15.72 -5.00 -6.20
N VAL A 345 16.21 -6.04 -6.89
CA VAL A 345 16.55 -5.96 -8.32
C VAL A 345 15.34 -6.22 -9.21
N GLU A 346 14.38 -7.00 -8.72
CA GLU A 346 13.21 -7.44 -9.47
C GLU A 346 12.01 -7.58 -8.53
N THR A 347 10.86 -7.01 -8.91
CA THR A 347 9.60 -7.42 -8.28
C THR A 347 9.20 -8.76 -8.86
N ASN A 348 8.67 -9.70 -8.07
CA ASN A 348 8.21 -10.98 -8.60
C ASN A 348 6.95 -11.46 -7.87
N PHE A 349 5.79 -11.08 -8.41
CA PHE A 349 4.49 -11.46 -7.89
C PHE A 349 3.71 -12.20 -8.99
N PRO A 350 4.00 -13.50 -9.22
CA PRO A 350 3.58 -14.22 -10.41
C PRO A 350 2.07 -14.45 -10.52
N VAL A 351 1.35 -14.42 -9.39
CA VAL A 351 -0.09 -14.70 -9.31
C VAL A 351 -0.91 -13.54 -8.73
N LEU A 352 -0.29 -12.38 -8.49
CA LEU A 352 -0.97 -11.22 -7.92
C LEU A 352 -1.90 -10.61 -8.96
N GLU A 353 -3.20 -10.66 -8.71
CA GLU A 353 -4.24 -10.25 -9.66
C GLU A 353 -4.74 -8.82 -9.42
N SER A 354 -4.76 -8.37 -8.17
CA SER A 354 -5.25 -7.04 -7.81
C SER A 354 -4.55 -6.42 -6.60
N VAL A 355 -4.36 -5.10 -6.67
CA VAL A 355 -3.88 -4.29 -5.55
C VAL A 355 -4.76 -3.05 -5.34
N GLY A 356 -4.85 -2.58 -4.10
CA GLY A 356 -5.50 -1.31 -3.79
C GLY A 356 -4.75 -0.11 -4.36
N SER A 357 -3.43 -0.08 -4.23
CA SER A 357 -2.55 0.89 -4.90
C SER A 357 -1.15 0.32 -5.04
N LEU A 358 -0.40 0.77 -6.03
CA LEU A 358 0.98 0.33 -6.29
C LEU A 358 1.93 1.52 -6.19
N ALA A 359 2.96 1.40 -5.37
CA ALA A 359 4.03 2.37 -5.26
C ALA A 359 5.39 1.66 -5.28
N LEU A 360 6.22 1.96 -6.28
CA LEU A 360 7.61 1.53 -6.35
C LEU A 360 8.50 2.78 -6.30
N ASP A 361 9.36 2.90 -5.29
CA ASP A 361 10.04 4.17 -4.97
C ASP A 361 11.53 4.00 -4.60
N GLY A 362 12.44 4.67 -5.30
CA GLY A 362 13.85 4.80 -4.86
C GLY A 362 14.56 3.46 -4.62
N SER A 363 14.26 2.45 -5.43
CA SER A 363 14.83 1.10 -5.33
C SER A 363 15.72 0.76 -6.52
N ASP A 364 16.61 -0.22 -6.36
CA ASP A 364 17.51 -0.70 -7.42
C ASP A 364 16.78 -1.63 -8.44
N ILE A 365 15.45 -1.55 -8.52
CA ILE A 365 14.63 -2.37 -9.42
C ILE A 365 15.07 -2.11 -10.86
N ARG A 366 15.29 -3.21 -11.58
CA ARG A 366 15.61 -3.25 -13.01
C ARG A 366 14.49 -3.87 -13.81
N VAL A 367 13.76 -4.82 -13.19
CA VAL A 367 12.69 -5.59 -13.81
C VAL A 367 11.45 -5.47 -12.93
N ILE A 368 10.38 -4.94 -13.51
CA ILE A 368 9.04 -4.95 -12.91
C ILE A 368 8.34 -6.22 -13.42
N ARG A 369 7.85 -7.10 -12.55
CA ARG A 369 7.14 -8.33 -12.96
C ARG A 369 5.85 -8.54 -12.16
N PHE A 370 4.73 -8.16 -12.77
CA PHE A 370 3.37 -8.40 -12.29
C PHE A 370 2.51 -9.08 -13.38
N PRO A 371 2.86 -10.29 -13.85
CA PRO A 371 2.31 -10.91 -15.06
C PRO A 371 0.81 -11.26 -14.96
N ALA A 372 0.26 -11.31 -13.75
CA ALA A 372 -1.16 -11.59 -13.50
C ALA A 372 -1.96 -10.36 -13.08
N LEU A 373 -1.33 -9.19 -12.91
CA LEU A 373 -1.95 -8.01 -12.30
C LEU A 373 -2.91 -7.33 -13.27
N LYS A 374 -4.21 -7.49 -13.03
CA LYS A 374 -5.30 -6.95 -13.85
C LYS A 374 -5.78 -5.60 -13.34
N THR A 375 -5.74 -5.38 -12.02
CA THR A 375 -6.42 -4.25 -11.39
C THR A 375 -5.55 -3.55 -10.35
N ILE A 376 -5.41 -2.24 -10.50
CA ILE A 376 -4.97 -1.31 -9.47
C ILE A 376 -6.19 -0.43 -9.14
N VAL A 377 -6.77 -0.58 -7.94
CA VAL A 377 -8.02 0.12 -7.57
C VAL A 377 -7.79 1.64 -7.47
N GLY A 378 -6.65 2.05 -6.95
CA GLY A 378 -6.24 3.45 -6.77
C GLY A 378 -5.11 3.84 -7.72
N ASN A 379 -4.06 4.42 -7.16
CA ASN A 379 -2.96 4.99 -7.93
C ASN A 379 -1.85 3.95 -8.21
N CYS A 380 -1.20 4.12 -9.36
CA CYS A 380 0.06 3.48 -9.69
C CYS A 380 1.16 4.54 -9.74
N THR A 381 2.18 4.42 -8.89
CA THR A 381 3.29 5.37 -8.80
C THR A 381 4.62 4.63 -8.97
N LEU A 382 5.40 5.06 -9.96
CA LEU A 382 6.78 4.62 -10.19
C LEU A 382 7.69 5.84 -10.00
N ASN A 383 8.50 5.85 -8.95
CA ASN A 383 9.36 6.98 -8.60
C ASN A 383 10.82 6.54 -8.43
N GLU A 384 11.74 7.31 -8.99
CA GLU A 384 13.19 7.16 -8.76
C GLU A 384 13.75 5.75 -9.06
N LEU A 385 13.12 5.00 -9.99
CA LEU A 385 13.59 3.68 -10.41
C LEU A 385 14.69 3.81 -11.47
N GLN A 386 15.90 4.19 -11.03
CA GLN A 386 17.00 4.62 -11.89
C GLN A 386 17.41 3.61 -12.98
N TYR A 387 17.15 2.32 -12.80
CA TYR A 387 17.57 1.26 -13.72
C TYR A 387 16.45 0.66 -14.57
N VAL A 388 15.19 1.08 -14.37
CA VAL A 388 14.04 0.60 -15.16
C VAL A 388 14.04 1.27 -16.54
N ASN A 389 14.12 0.45 -17.58
CA ASN A 389 14.19 0.91 -18.97
C ASN A 389 12.95 0.58 -19.82
N ASN A 390 11.99 -0.18 -19.29
CA ASN A 390 10.72 -0.54 -19.92
C ASN A 390 9.63 -0.79 -18.85
N LEU A 391 8.39 -0.99 -19.29
CA LEU A 391 7.22 -1.26 -18.44
C LEU A 391 6.55 -2.61 -18.79
N ASP A 392 7.30 -3.53 -19.40
CA ASP A 392 6.89 -4.94 -19.56
C ASP A 392 6.75 -5.50 -18.15
N GLY A 393 5.67 -6.16 -17.76
CA GLY A 393 5.36 -6.47 -16.36
C GLY A 393 4.01 -5.93 -15.95
N PHE A 394 3.40 -5.07 -16.77
CA PHE A 394 2.00 -4.68 -16.69
C PHE A 394 1.15 -5.23 -17.84
N GLU A 395 1.59 -6.26 -18.57
CA GLU A 395 1.03 -6.65 -19.88
C GLU A 395 -0.48 -6.95 -19.88
N VAL A 396 -1.01 -7.44 -18.76
CA VAL A 396 -2.43 -7.80 -18.59
C VAL A 396 -3.24 -6.76 -17.81
N LEU A 397 -2.62 -5.64 -17.43
CA LEU A 397 -3.25 -4.58 -16.65
C LEU A 397 -4.43 -4.00 -17.42
N ALA A 398 -5.61 -4.08 -16.83
CA ALA A 398 -6.87 -3.66 -17.44
C ALA A 398 -7.49 -2.44 -16.74
N THR A 399 -7.15 -2.20 -15.48
CA THR A 399 -7.78 -1.12 -14.69
C THR A 399 -6.77 -0.42 -13.79
N VAL A 400 -6.78 0.90 -13.84
CA VAL A 400 -6.21 1.81 -12.85
C VAL A 400 -7.32 2.77 -12.46
N GLY A 401 -7.80 2.72 -11.21
CA GLY A 401 -8.93 3.57 -10.80
C GLY A 401 -8.55 5.02 -10.49
N GLY A 402 -7.26 5.29 -10.25
CA GLY A 402 -6.70 6.62 -10.05
C GLY A 402 -5.73 7.04 -11.16
N SER A 403 -4.61 7.65 -10.78
CA SER A 403 -3.57 8.10 -11.71
C SER A 403 -2.49 7.03 -11.92
N PHE A 404 -1.87 7.06 -13.11
CA PHE A 404 -0.61 6.38 -13.38
C PHE A 404 0.49 7.44 -13.45
N THR A 405 1.35 7.49 -12.44
CA THR A 405 2.40 8.48 -12.27
C THR A 405 3.78 7.84 -12.43
N ILE A 406 4.62 8.41 -13.29
CA ILE A 406 6.02 8.00 -13.48
C ILE A 406 6.90 9.23 -13.28
N THR A 407 7.84 9.16 -12.33
CA THR A 407 8.67 10.29 -11.92
C THR A 407 10.13 9.88 -11.79
N ASN A 408 11.05 10.68 -12.32
CA ASN A 408 12.51 10.49 -12.13
C ASN A 408 13.07 9.13 -12.60
N LEU A 409 12.55 8.55 -13.69
CA LEU A 409 13.09 7.33 -14.30
C LEU A 409 14.06 7.68 -15.45
N ALA A 410 15.32 7.95 -15.12
CA ALA A 410 16.31 8.47 -16.06
C ALA A 410 16.67 7.52 -17.23
N THR A 411 16.54 6.20 -17.07
CA THR A 411 16.90 5.20 -18.09
C THR A 411 15.72 4.77 -18.98
N LEU A 412 14.50 5.23 -18.67
CA LEU A 412 13.29 4.91 -19.42
C LEU A 412 13.25 5.72 -20.72
N LYS A 413 13.46 5.03 -21.85
CA LYS A 413 13.51 5.66 -23.18
C LYS A 413 12.18 5.65 -23.92
N ASN A 414 11.39 4.62 -23.71
CA ASN A 414 10.13 4.41 -24.41
C ASN A 414 9.06 4.03 -23.40
N VAL A 415 7.90 4.67 -23.51
CA VAL A 415 6.72 4.33 -22.71
C VAL A 415 5.63 3.88 -23.66
N ARG A 416 5.14 2.66 -23.42
CA ARG A 416 3.94 2.10 -24.05
C ARG A 416 3.16 1.38 -22.96
N LEU A 417 1.94 1.84 -22.70
CA LEU A 417 1.06 1.15 -21.77
C LEU A 417 0.30 0.00 -22.47
N PRO A 418 -0.14 -1.02 -21.72
CA PRO A 418 -0.89 -2.15 -22.26
C PRO A 418 -2.17 -1.70 -22.97
N ALA A 419 -2.48 -2.31 -24.12
CA ALA A 419 -3.71 -2.02 -24.85
C ALA A 419 -4.98 -2.55 -24.16
N THR A 420 -4.81 -3.40 -23.14
CA THR A 420 -5.88 -3.88 -22.26
C THR A 420 -6.36 -2.81 -21.27
N LEU A 421 -5.55 -1.78 -21.03
CA LEU A 421 -5.84 -0.76 -20.03
C LEU A 421 -7.08 0.06 -20.44
N GLY A 422 -8.09 0.05 -19.58
CA GLY A 422 -9.31 0.85 -19.73
C GLY A 422 -9.06 2.35 -19.56
N GLU A 423 -10.15 3.12 -19.52
CA GLU A 423 -10.05 4.56 -19.25
C GLU A 423 -9.66 4.83 -17.79
N PHE A 424 -8.76 5.78 -17.56
CA PHE A 424 -8.36 6.23 -16.22
C PHE A 424 -8.15 7.76 -16.17
N SER A 425 -8.00 8.31 -14.95
CA SER A 425 -8.08 9.76 -14.76
C SER A 425 -6.89 10.51 -15.36
N GLU A 426 -5.67 10.04 -15.10
CA GLU A 426 -4.47 10.77 -15.49
C GLU A 426 -3.28 9.83 -15.73
N LEU A 427 -2.60 10.03 -16.85
CA LEU A 427 -1.22 9.57 -17.05
C LEU A 427 -0.30 10.77 -16.82
N LYS A 428 0.52 10.73 -15.78
CA LYS A 428 1.43 11.81 -15.40
C LYS A 428 2.88 11.36 -15.50
N LEU A 429 3.66 12.05 -16.34
CA LEU A 429 5.08 11.78 -16.55
C LEU A 429 5.90 13.01 -16.15
N THR A 430 6.74 12.87 -15.13
CA THR A 430 7.52 13.96 -14.54
C THR A 430 9.01 13.66 -14.57
N ASP A 431 9.79 14.62 -15.06
CA ASP A 431 11.26 14.58 -15.06
C ASP A 431 11.89 13.30 -15.66
N LEU A 432 11.35 12.84 -16.79
CA LEU A 432 11.87 11.69 -17.53
C LEU A 432 12.90 12.11 -18.60
N GLU A 433 14.10 12.51 -18.18
CA GLU A 433 15.15 13.06 -19.07
C GLU A 433 15.59 12.13 -20.22
N GLY A 434 15.44 10.82 -20.01
CA GLY A 434 15.78 9.78 -20.99
C GLY A 434 14.67 9.49 -22.00
N LEU A 435 13.46 10.02 -21.81
CA LEU A 435 12.30 9.66 -22.62
C LEU A 435 12.40 10.21 -24.05
N GLU A 436 12.46 9.29 -25.00
CA GLU A 436 12.54 9.58 -26.44
C GLU A 436 11.15 9.45 -27.09
N THR A 437 10.40 8.39 -26.76
CA THR A 437 9.07 8.13 -27.35
C THR A 437 8.03 7.80 -26.29
N LEU A 438 6.86 8.43 -26.40
CA LEU A 438 5.66 8.06 -25.68
C LEU A 438 4.58 7.62 -26.67
N ASP A 439 4.25 6.33 -26.66
CA ASP A 439 3.17 5.76 -27.45
C ASP A 439 1.87 5.73 -26.63
N ILE A 440 0.94 6.60 -27.01
CA ILE A 440 -0.40 6.75 -26.43
C ILE A 440 -1.50 6.23 -27.38
N SER A 441 -1.14 5.43 -28.39
CA SER A 441 -2.10 4.90 -29.37
C SER A 441 -3.20 4.03 -28.76
N ALA A 442 -2.89 3.34 -27.66
CA ALA A 442 -3.83 2.50 -26.93
C ALA A 442 -4.31 3.11 -25.60
N VAL A 443 -3.85 4.32 -25.27
CA VAL A 443 -4.10 4.96 -23.97
C VAL A 443 -5.41 5.75 -24.01
N LYS A 444 -6.29 5.48 -23.05
CA LYS A 444 -7.53 6.24 -22.82
C LYS A 444 -7.43 6.93 -21.47
N VAL A 445 -7.15 8.23 -21.48
CA VAL A 445 -7.05 9.03 -20.25
C VAL A 445 -7.84 10.30 -20.38
N GLN A 446 -8.36 10.81 -19.26
CA GLN A 446 -8.98 12.13 -19.25
C GLN A 446 -7.92 13.23 -19.42
N THR A 447 -6.74 13.06 -18.81
CA THR A 447 -5.60 13.97 -18.96
C THR A 447 -4.28 13.21 -19.13
N LEU A 448 -3.47 13.64 -20.08
CA LEU A 448 -2.05 13.32 -20.16
C LEU A 448 -1.25 14.54 -19.71
N THR A 449 -0.56 14.41 -18.58
CA THR A 449 0.30 15.47 -18.03
C THR A 449 1.77 15.15 -18.29
N LEU A 450 2.45 16.01 -19.04
CA LEU A 450 3.90 15.96 -19.24
C LEU A 450 4.55 17.11 -18.49
N GLU A 451 5.42 16.78 -17.54
CA GLU A 451 5.99 17.74 -16.60
C GLU A 451 7.51 17.74 -16.59
N GLY A 452 8.07 18.94 -16.44
CA GLY A 452 9.49 19.15 -16.17
C GLY A 452 10.39 18.75 -17.33
N SER A 453 11.49 18.05 -17.02
CA SER A 453 12.51 17.67 -18.01
C SER A 453 12.05 16.61 -19.02
N THR A 454 10.87 16.02 -18.82
CA THR A 454 10.19 15.13 -19.79
C THR A 454 10.03 15.80 -21.16
N LEU A 455 9.80 17.13 -21.19
CA LEU A 455 9.54 17.92 -22.40
C LEU A 455 10.80 18.28 -23.21
N THR A 456 11.96 17.75 -22.84
CA THR A 456 13.23 18.08 -23.52
C THR A 456 13.43 17.30 -24.81
N LYS A 457 12.98 16.05 -24.89
CA LYS A 457 13.27 15.14 -26.00
C LYS A 457 12.06 14.38 -26.54
N VAL A 458 11.08 14.08 -25.68
CA VAL A 458 9.96 13.19 -25.98
C VAL A 458 9.24 13.55 -27.27
N SER A 459 8.88 12.52 -28.04
CA SER A 459 7.94 12.60 -29.15
C SER A 459 6.68 11.77 -28.83
N LEU A 460 5.52 12.26 -29.26
CA LEU A 460 4.23 11.61 -29.04
C LEU A 460 3.81 10.83 -30.28
N VAL A 461 3.41 9.58 -30.07
CA VAL A 461 2.81 8.73 -31.08
C VAL A 461 1.42 8.34 -30.61
N GLY A 462 0.40 8.57 -31.42
CA GLY A 462 -0.98 8.21 -31.07
C GLY A 462 -1.81 7.83 -32.29
N GLY A 463 -3.03 7.36 -32.02
CA GLY A 463 -4.05 7.18 -33.07
C GLY A 463 -4.58 8.53 -33.56
N GLU A 464 -5.47 8.50 -34.57
CA GLU A 464 -6.02 9.74 -35.15
C GLU A 464 -6.74 10.64 -34.12
N VAL A 465 -7.39 10.03 -33.13
CA VAL A 465 -8.10 10.73 -32.06
C VAL A 465 -7.51 10.33 -30.71
N PHE A 466 -7.03 11.31 -29.95
CA PHE A 466 -6.66 11.14 -28.55
C PHE A 466 -7.79 11.70 -27.66
N PRO A 467 -8.43 10.87 -26.82
CA PRO A 467 -9.64 11.27 -26.08
C PRO A 467 -9.38 12.16 -24.86
N GLY A 468 -8.11 12.45 -24.54
CA GLY A 468 -7.73 13.22 -23.35
C GLY A 468 -7.31 14.66 -23.63
N ILE A 469 -7.15 15.41 -22.54
CA ILE A 469 -6.48 16.71 -22.55
C ILE A 469 -4.97 16.50 -22.56
N LEU A 470 -4.26 17.16 -23.47
CA LEU A 470 -2.80 17.25 -23.45
C LEU A 470 -2.40 18.44 -22.58
N LYS A 471 -1.80 18.16 -21.42
CA LYS A 471 -1.39 19.16 -20.44
C LYS A 471 0.13 19.21 -20.28
N LEU A 472 0.73 20.38 -20.49
CA LEU A 472 2.16 20.59 -20.28
C LEU A 472 2.42 21.47 -19.05
N VAL A 473 3.37 21.05 -18.21
CA VAL A 473 3.76 21.77 -16.99
C VAL A 473 5.28 21.92 -16.93
N CYS A 474 5.79 23.15 -16.94
CA CYS A 474 7.22 23.42 -16.76
C CYS A 474 7.44 24.81 -16.15
N SER A 475 8.08 24.88 -14.98
CA SER A 475 8.21 26.14 -14.22
C SER A 475 9.63 26.52 -13.82
N SER A 476 10.61 25.61 -13.87
CA SER A 476 11.95 25.84 -13.31
C SER A 476 13.08 25.05 -14.00
N THR A 477 12.95 24.73 -15.28
CA THR A 477 13.95 23.89 -15.95
C THR A 477 15.19 24.69 -16.35
N LYS A 478 16.38 24.19 -15.98
CA LYS A 478 17.67 24.67 -16.53
C LYS A 478 17.90 24.22 -17.99
N VAL A 479 17.01 23.36 -18.48
CA VAL A 479 17.04 22.76 -19.80
C VAL A 479 15.91 23.33 -20.64
N GLU A 480 16.18 23.47 -21.93
CA GLU A 480 15.25 23.95 -22.93
C GLU A 480 14.15 22.91 -23.16
N THR A 481 12.88 23.33 -23.02
CA THR A 481 11.71 22.46 -23.20
C THR A 481 10.92 22.90 -24.42
N ARG A 482 10.30 21.96 -25.12
CA ARG A 482 9.50 22.25 -26.30
C ARG A 482 8.19 21.47 -26.29
N PHE A 483 7.20 21.93 -27.05
CA PHE A 483 6.02 21.11 -27.32
C PHE A 483 6.48 19.82 -28.03
N PRO A 484 6.10 18.62 -27.55
CA PRO A 484 6.55 17.37 -28.15
C PRO A 484 6.13 17.27 -29.63
N PRO A 485 7.01 16.83 -30.54
CA PRO A 485 6.59 16.47 -31.89
C PRO A 485 5.50 15.38 -31.82
N VAL A 486 4.46 15.53 -32.64
CA VAL A 486 3.29 14.65 -32.62
C VAL A 486 3.16 13.90 -33.94
N SER A 487 2.97 12.59 -33.86
CA SER A 487 2.72 11.70 -35.00
C SER A 487 1.41 10.94 -34.82
N GLY A 488 0.62 10.87 -35.89
CA GLY A 488 -0.65 10.14 -35.94
C GLY A 488 -1.86 10.90 -35.38
N ILE A 489 -1.69 11.71 -34.33
CA ILE A 489 -2.79 12.43 -33.67
C ILE A 489 -3.24 13.63 -34.50
N LYS A 490 -4.53 13.64 -34.84
CA LYS A 490 -5.21 14.73 -35.56
C LYS A 490 -6.24 15.45 -34.70
N GLU A 491 -6.82 14.75 -33.73
CA GLU A 491 -7.82 15.33 -32.82
C GLU A 491 -7.46 15.04 -31.36
N VAL A 492 -7.69 16.03 -30.50
CA VAL A 492 -7.52 15.91 -29.03
C VAL A 492 -8.72 16.50 -28.31
N SER A 493 -9.01 16.07 -27.07
CA SER A 493 -10.11 16.66 -26.29
C SER A 493 -9.81 18.06 -25.79
N GLY A 494 -8.54 18.37 -25.51
CA GLY A 494 -8.12 19.69 -25.04
C GLY A 494 -6.61 19.87 -25.10
N ILE A 495 -6.16 21.11 -25.08
CA ILE A 495 -4.75 21.46 -24.93
C ILE A 495 -4.62 22.51 -23.83
N ASP A 496 -3.89 22.17 -22.77
CA ASP A 496 -3.64 23.04 -21.61
C ASP A 496 -2.14 23.31 -21.46
N LEU A 497 -1.74 24.54 -21.79
CA LEU A 497 -0.39 25.05 -21.65
C LEU A 497 -0.26 26.07 -20.50
N SER A 498 -1.28 26.18 -19.64
CA SER A 498 -1.32 27.16 -18.55
C SER A 498 -0.20 27.00 -17.51
N GLY A 499 0.34 25.79 -17.39
CA GLY A 499 1.46 25.45 -16.51
C GLY A 499 2.85 25.53 -17.16
N ALA A 500 2.96 25.81 -18.46
CA ALA A 500 4.18 25.63 -19.26
C ALA A 500 5.08 26.88 -19.30
N LYS A 501 5.35 27.50 -18.16
CA LYS A 501 6.03 28.80 -18.04
C LYS A 501 7.41 28.88 -18.71
N THR A 502 8.18 27.80 -18.68
CA THR A 502 9.55 27.74 -19.23
C THR A 502 9.63 27.03 -20.59
N LEU A 503 8.51 26.84 -21.26
CA LEU A 503 8.46 26.29 -22.62
C LEU A 503 9.13 27.26 -23.59
N ALA A 504 10.18 26.81 -24.29
CA ALA A 504 10.99 27.64 -25.18
C ALA A 504 10.39 27.73 -26.59
N GLU A 505 9.81 26.64 -27.09
CA GLU A 505 9.16 26.59 -28.39
C GLU A 505 7.86 25.80 -28.31
N CYS A 506 6.81 26.33 -28.92
CA CYS A 506 5.53 25.67 -29.07
C CYS A 506 5.21 25.58 -30.55
N GLU A 507 5.42 24.41 -31.14
CA GLU A 507 5.05 24.13 -32.52
C GLU A 507 4.15 22.89 -32.53
N ILE A 508 2.86 23.13 -32.75
CA ILE A 508 1.84 22.08 -32.80
C ILE A 508 1.56 21.79 -34.28
N THR A 509 1.97 20.60 -34.71
CA THR A 509 1.74 20.03 -36.04
C THR A 509 0.84 18.81 -35.94
N SER A 510 0.27 18.37 -37.08
CA SER A 510 -0.68 17.25 -37.20
C SER A 510 -2.04 17.42 -36.51
N ILE A 511 -2.12 18.08 -35.36
CA ILE A 511 -3.38 18.32 -34.63
C ILE A 511 -4.21 19.37 -35.38
N ARG A 512 -5.33 18.93 -35.94
CA ARG A 512 -6.28 19.75 -36.71
C ARG A 512 -7.47 20.19 -35.88
N LYS A 513 -7.85 19.43 -34.84
CA LYS A 513 -9.05 19.71 -34.07
C LYS A 513 -8.84 19.55 -32.56
N VAL A 514 -9.39 20.49 -31.81
CA VAL A 514 -9.53 20.41 -30.35
C VAL A 514 -11.02 20.32 -30.01
N ASN A 515 -11.45 19.17 -29.50
CA ASN A 515 -12.84 18.85 -29.12
C ASN A 515 -13.27 19.45 -27.76
N GLY A 516 -12.58 20.50 -27.32
CA GLY A 516 -12.81 21.23 -26.08
C GLY A 516 -11.99 22.52 -26.09
N ASP A 517 -11.36 22.84 -24.97
CA ASP A 517 -10.63 24.11 -24.82
C ASP A 517 -9.17 24.01 -25.26
N PHE A 518 -8.70 25.09 -25.90
CA PHE A 518 -7.29 25.39 -26.09
C PHE A 518 -6.92 26.58 -25.22
N THR A 519 -5.94 26.41 -24.33
CA THR A 519 -5.53 27.50 -23.43
C THR A 519 -4.03 27.55 -23.22
N THR A 520 -3.45 28.75 -23.28
CA THR A 520 -2.12 29.04 -22.74
C THR A 520 -2.17 29.64 -21.32
N GLY A 521 -3.35 29.56 -20.68
CA GLY A 521 -3.62 30.01 -19.31
C GLY A 521 -4.55 31.21 -19.24
N THR A 522 -4.45 31.98 -18.15
CA THR A 522 -5.24 33.20 -17.91
C THR A 522 -4.35 34.44 -18.00
N SER A 523 -4.92 35.63 -17.76
CA SER A 523 -4.20 36.92 -17.74
C SER A 523 -2.91 36.98 -16.89
N MET A 524 -2.72 36.03 -15.96
CA MET A 524 -1.54 35.91 -15.09
C MET A 524 -0.60 34.74 -15.41
N ALA A 525 -0.96 33.88 -16.38
CA ALA A 525 -0.14 32.76 -16.82
C ALA A 525 0.71 33.21 -18.02
N TYR A 526 2.00 32.87 -17.99
CA TYR A 526 2.96 33.36 -18.97
C TYR A 526 3.76 32.21 -19.55
N LEU A 527 3.70 32.01 -20.87
CA LEU A 527 4.74 31.27 -21.59
C LEU A 527 5.98 32.20 -21.71
N ASN A 528 6.62 32.47 -20.57
CA ASN A 528 7.65 33.52 -20.43
C ASN A 528 8.84 33.33 -21.37
N SER A 529 9.19 32.09 -21.63
CA SER A 529 10.38 31.71 -22.41
C SER A 529 10.07 31.38 -23.86
N CYS A 530 8.81 31.36 -24.27
CA CYS A 530 8.41 30.89 -25.58
C CYS A 530 8.80 31.91 -26.65
N LYS A 531 9.71 31.53 -27.56
CA LYS A 531 10.19 32.37 -28.68
C LYS A 531 9.42 32.15 -29.97
N LYS A 532 8.89 30.95 -30.15
CA LYS A 532 8.12 30.54 -31.34
C LYS A 532 6.82 29.88 -30.92
N PHE A 533 5.70 30.39 -31.40
CA PHE A 533 4.36 29.85 -31.16
C PHE A 533 3.63 29.62 -32.47
N VAL A 534 3.50 28.36 -32.88
CA VAL A 534 2.93 27.97 -34.17
C VAL A 534 1.88 26.89 -33.99
N LEU A 535 0.68 27.15 -34.51
CA LEU A 535 -0.43 26.20 -34.60
C LEU A 535 -0.63 25.86 -36.09
N ALA A 536 0.28 25.06 -36.66
CA ALA A 536 0.46 24.93 -38.11
C ALA A 536 -0.76 24.30 -38.81
N ASP A 537 -1.38 23.33 -38.16
CA ASP A 537 -2.44 22.50 -38.74
C ASP A 537 -3.80 22.67 -38.07
N LEU A 538 -3.90 23.49 -37.02
CA LEU A 538 -5.13 23.64 -36.24
C LEU A 538 -6.23 24.34 -37.06
N GLU A 539 -7.35 23.65 -37.28
CA GLU A 539 -8.50 24.08 -38.08
C GLU A 539 -9.71 24.43 -37.22
N GLU A 540 -10.00 23.67 -36.15
CA GLU A 540 -11.19 23.88 -35.32
C GLU A 540 -10.91 23.70 -33.82
N VAL A 541 -11.47 24.59 -33.00
CA VAL A 541 -11.53 24.48 -31.54
C VAL A 541 -13.01 24.54 -31.16
N THR A 542 -13.57 23.46 -30.63
CA THR A 542 -15.01 23.43 -30.34
C THR A 542 -15.39 24.17 -29.05
N GLY A 543 -14.45 24.27 -28.10
CA GLY A 543 -14.58 25.03 -26.86
C GLY A 543 -13.96 26.43 -26.97
N ASN A 544 -13.37 26.90 -25.86
CA ASN A 544 -12.73 28.21 -25.78
C ASN A 544 -11.32 28.18 -26.36
N PHE A 545 -10.91 29.30 -26.94
CA PHE A 545 -9.56 29.54 -27.42
C PHE A 545 -8.96 30.74 -26.69
N THR A 546 -7.97 30.48 -25.82
CA THR A 546 -7.33 31.51 -25.00
C THR A 546 -5.83 31.59 -25.26
N LEU A 547 -5.37 32.79 -25.66
CA LEU A 547 -3.96 33.14 -25.75
C LEU A 547 -3.60 34.18 -24.68
N SER A 548 -2.81 33.74 -23.70
CA SER A 548 -2.24 34.56 -22.64
C SER A 548 -0.89 35.15 -23.02
N LYS A 549 -0.24 35.85 -22.09
CA LYS A 549 0.98 36.62 -22.38
C LYS A 549 2.21 35.70 -22.62
N MET A 550 2.99 36.00 -23.66
CA MET A 550 4.18 35.25 -24.13
C MET A 550 5.33 36.24 -24.46
N PRO A 551 5.92 36.93 -23.45
CA PRO A 551 6.69 38.15 -23.66
C PRO A 551 7.92 38.04 -24.56
N ALA A 552 8.48 36.83 -24.69
CA ALA A 552 9.67 36.53 -25.49
C ALA A 552 9.34 36.05 -26.91
N VAL A 553 8.06 35.94 -27.30
CA VAL A 553 7.67 35.33 -28.57
C VAL A 553 7.99 36.26 -29.74
N GLU A 554 8.79 35.80 -30.69
CA GLU A 554 9.18 36.56 -31.88
C GLU A 554 8.29 36.19 -33.08
N GLU A 555 7.75 34.97 -33.08
CA GLU A 555 6.89 34.44 -34.14
C GLU A 555 5.59 33.86 -33.55
N VAL A 556 4.45 34.38 -34.01
CA VAL A 556 3.13 33.77 -33.78
C VAL A 556 2.47 33.48 -35.12
N ASN A 557 2.11 32.22 -35.37
CA ASN A 557 1.50 31.80 -36.63
C ASN A 557 0.35 30.83 -36.41
N ILE A 558 -0.86 31.21 -36.83
CA ILE A 558 -2.10 30.44 -36.67
C ILE A 558 -2.86 30.47 -38.02
N PRO A 559 -2.32 29.82 -39.06
CA PRO A 559 -2.72 30.09 -40.44
C PRO A 559 -4.02 29.39 -40.85
N LYS A 560 -4.42 28.32 -40.16
CA LYS A 560 -5.53 27.44 -40.57
C LYS A 560 -6.73 27.45 -39.65
N LEU A 561 -6.70 28.15 -38.52
CA LEU A 561 -7.80 28.12 -37.55
C LEU A 561 -9.03 28.78 -38.16
N GLN A 562 -10.07 28.01 -38.46
CA GLN A 562 -11.30 28.44 -39.12
C GLN A 562 -12.44 28.69 -38.15
N LYS A 563 -12.53 27.92 -37.06
CA LYS A 563 -13.70 27.97 -36.19
C LYS A 563 -13.34 27.81 -34.73
N VAL A 564 -13.92 28.69 -33.90
CA VAL A 564 -13.94 28.55 -32.45
C VAL A 564 -15.40 28.47 -31.99
N GLY A 565 -15.80 27.36 -31.38
CA GLY A 565 -17.19 27.15 -30.94
C GLY A 565 -17.54 27.93 -29.68
N GLY A 566 -16.58 28.11 -28.76
CA GLY A 566 -16.72 28.87 -27.53
C GLY A 566 -16.25 30.32 -27.66
N ASN A 567 -15.64 30.83 -26.60
CA ASN A 567 -15.09 32.19 -26.56
C ASN A 567 -13.66 32.24 -27.10
N VAL A 568 -13.32 33.36 -27.73
CA VAL A 568 -11.93 33.73 -28.03
C VAL A 568 -11.50 34.80 -27.03
N GLU A 569 -10.39 34.57 -26.33
CA GLU A 569 -9.76 35.56 -25.46
C GLU A 569 -8.27 35.67 -25.77
N ILE A 570 -7.82 36.85 -26.19
CA ILE A 570 -6.43 37.09 -26.59
C ILE A 570 -5.88 38.26 -25.80
N PHE A 571 -4.83 37.99 -25.03
CA PHE A 571 -4.01 39.01 -24.37
C PHE A 571 -2.87 39.44 -25.30
N PRO A 572 -2.33 40.66 -25.16
CA PRO A 572 -1.08 41.02 -25.81
C PRO A 572 -0.02 40.03 -25.36
N PHE A 573 0.48 39.25 -26.31
CA PHE A 573 1.35 38.15 -25.99
C PHE A 573 2.81 38.57 -26.00
N SER A 574 3.26 39.27 -27.03
CA SER A 574 4.68 39.57 -27.24
C SER A 574 5.07 40.99 -26.83
N THR A 575 6.38 41.23 -26.74
CA THR A 575 7.01 42.57 -26.82
C THR A 575 7.49 42.97 -28.22
N THR A 576 7.59 42.01 -29.14
CA THR A 576 8.14 42.18 -30.50
C THR A 576 7.14 41.85 -31.60
N CYS A 577 6.25 40.88 -31.38
CA CYS A 577 5.16 40.53 -32.29
C CYS A 577 3.93 41.40 -32.00
N THR A 578 3.81 42.53 -32.71
CA THR A 578 2.73 43.51 -32.53
C THR A 578 1.56 43.33 -33.49
N VAL A 579 1.64 42.38 -34.42
CA VAL A 579 0.56 42.04 -35.35
C VAL A 579 -0.09 40.75 -34.89
N LEU A 580 -1.42 40.77 -34.71
CA LEU A 580 -2.21 39.57 -34.51
C LEU A 580 -2.87 39.19 -35.83
N ASP A 581 -2.38 38.11 -36.46
CA ASP A 581 -2.91 37.60 -37.72
C ASP A 581 -3.48 36.18 -37.54
N VAL A 582 -4.77 36.04 -37.75
CA VAL A 582 -5.49 34.75 -37.75
C VAL A 582 -6.38 34.70 -39.00
N PRO A 583 -5.77 34.56 -40.19
CA PRO A 583 -6.38 34.94 -41.46
C PRO A 583 -7.53 34.02 -41.89
N ALA A 584 -7.52 32.77 -41.44
CA ALA A 584 -8.53 31.77 -41.79
C ALA A 584 -9.76 31.76 -40.87
N LEU A 585 -9.76 32.52 -39.77
CA LEU A 585 -10.84 32.43 -38.77
C LEU A 585 -12.16 32.94 -39.34
N GLU A 586 -13.13 32.05 -39.51
CA GLU A 586 -14.45 32.33 -40.10
C GLU A 586 -15.52 32.62 -39.06
N SER A 587 -15.48 31.94 -37.91
CA SER A 587 -16.53 32.09 -36.90
C SER A 587 -16.05 31.90 -35.46
N VAL A 588 -16.63 32.70 -34.57
CA VAL A 588 -16.56 32.56 -33.11
C VAL A 588 -17.97 32.39 -32.58
N GLY A 589 -18.27 31.25 -31.94
CA GLY A 589 -19.61 30.95 -31.44
C GLY A 589 -20.00 31.78 -30.21
N GLY A 590 -19.03 32.14 -29.37
CA GLY A 590 -19.22 32.94 -28.17
C GLY A 590 -18.79 34.41 -28.31
N LYS A 591 -18.16 34.92 -27.26
CA LYS A 591 -17.54 36.25 -27.19
C LYS A 591 -16.15 36.21 -27.82
N MET A 592 -15.76 37.30 -28.49
CA MET A 592 -14.39 37.55 -28.89
C MET A 592 -13.84 38.74 -28.10
N THR A 593 -12.83 38.52 -27.27
CA THR A 593 -12.15 39.56 -26.47
C THR A 593 -10.70 39.65 -26.89
N ILE A 594 -10.29 40.82 -27.35
CA ILE A 594 -8.90 41.14 -27.66
C ILE A 594 -8.48 42.25 -26.72
N TYR A 595 -7.54 41.93 -25.84
CA TYR A 595 -6.83 42.94 -25.09
C TYR A 595 -5.72 43.50 -25.97
N SER A 596 -5.74 44.80 -26.24
CA SER A 596 -4.80 45.44 -27.17
C SER A 596 -3.58 46.06 -26.50
N TRP A 597 -3.50 46.04 -25.16
CA TRP A 597 -2.36 46.57 -24.40
C TRP A 597 -2.27 46.01 -22.98
N ALA A 598 -1.06 45.58 -22.59
CA ALA A 598 -0.69 45.17 -21.23
C ALA A 598 0.82 45.41 -21.00
N SER A 599 1.19 46.20 -19.99
CA SER A 599 2.61 46.46 -19.63
C SER A 599 3.51 46.93 -20.79
N TYR A 600 3.09 47.98 -21.52
CA TYR A 600 3.85 48.70 -22.56
C TYR A 600 4.02 48.05 -23.93
N VAL A 601 3.28 46.98 -24.27
CA VAL A 601 3.28 46.44 -25.65
C VAL A 601 1.89 46.49 -26.28
N PRO A 602 1.68 47.33 -27.30
CA PRO A 602 0.43 47.38 -28.06
C PRO A 602 0.44 46.38 -29.22
N PHE A 603 -0.74 45.84 -29.55
CA PHE A 603 -0.96 45.42 -30.94
C PHE A 603 -1.00 46.65 -31.85
N THR A 604 -0.33 46.60 -32.99
CA THR A 604 -0.36 47.65 -34.03
C THR A 604 -1.42 47.33 -35.08
N GLU A 605 -1.70 46.05 -35.30
CA GLU A 605 -2.65 45.57 -36.31
C GLU A 605 -3.36 44.29 -35.85
N LEU A 606 -4.64 44.20 -36.20
CA LEU A 606 -5.48 43.02 -36.00
C LEU A 606 -5.96 42.55 -37.37
N SER A 607 -5.65 41.31 -37.75
CA SER A 607 -6.01 40.72 -39.04
C SER A 607 -6.82 39.45 -38.84
N PHE A 608 -8.09 39.52 -39.27
CA PHE A 608 -9.05 38.40 -39.26
C PHE A 608 -9.74 38.31 -40.62
N GLY A 609 -8.93 38.12 -41.68
CA GLY A 609 -9.37 38.29 -43.07
C GLY A 609 -10.62 37.50 -43.49
N SER A 610 -10.94 36.40 -42.80
CA SER A 610 -12.08 35.53 -43.14
C SER A 610 -13.26 35.59 -42.16
N ILE A 611 -13.23 36.44 -41.12
CA ILE A 611 -14.23 36.41 -40.04
C ILE A 611 -15.60 36.85 -40.54
N LYS A 612 -16.61 35.97 -40.44
CA LYS A 612 -17.99 36.24 -40.87
C LYS A 612 -18.92 36.47 -39.69
N SER A 613 -18.74 35.76 -38.58
CA SER A 613 -19.67 35.82 -37.46
C SER A 613 -19.01 35.74 -36.08
N ILE A 614 -19.48 36.56 -35.16
CA ILE A 614 -19.23 36.47 -33.72
C ILE A 614 -20.58 36.34 -33.02
N GLY A 615 -20.83 35.24 -32.31
CA GLY A 615 -22.16 34.90 -31.81
C GLY A 615 -22.70 35.80 -30.69
N SER A 616 -21.80 36.50 -29.99
CA SER A 616 -22.13 37.40 -28.88
C SER A 616 -21.48 38.78 -29.06
N THR A 617 -20.53 39.13 -28.20
CA THR A 617 -19.88 40.44 -28.18
C THR A 617 -18.46 40.39 -28.77
N LEU A 618 -18.11 41.36 -29.61
CA LEU A 618 -16.71 41.72 -29.90
C LEU A 618 -16.26 42.79 -28.93
N THR A 619 -15.20 42.53 -28.18
CA THR A 619 -14.58 43.48 -27.25
C THR A 619 -13.12 43.71 -27.61
N ILE A 620 -12.75 44.95 -27.88
CA ILE A 620 -11.36 45.39 -28.05
C ILE A 620 -11.08 46.45 -26.98
N MET A 621 -10.18 46.14 -26.05
CA MET A 621 -9.91 47.00 -24.91
C MET A 621 -8.50 46.82 -24.37
N VAL A 622 -8.08 47.64 -23.41
CA VAL A 622 -6.79 47.50 -22.73
C VAL A 622 -6.98 46.85 -21.36
N THR A 623 -5.93 46.24 -20.80
CA THR A 623 -5.95 45.67 -19.44
C THR A 623 -4.76 46.17 -18.61
N PRO A 624 -4.98 46.86 -17.47
CA PRO A 624 -6.27 47.29 -16.90
C PRO A 624 -7.00 48.34 -17.78
N PRO A 625 -8.35 48.47 -17.70
CA PRO A 625 -9.15 49.35 -18.56
C PRO A 625 -9.11 50.83 -18.15
N LEU A 626 -7.95 51.45 -18.25
CA LEU A 626 -7.71 52.85 -17.86
C LEU A 626 -7.15 53.68 -19.04
N PRO A 627 -7.50 54.98 -19.15
CA PRO A 627 -7.01 55.84 -20.23
C PRO A 627 -5.49 55.93 -20.36
N MET A 628 -4.74 55.83 -19.25
CA MET A 628 -3.27 55.88 -19.26
C MET A 628 -2.62 54.67 -19.97
N TYR A 629 -3.41 53.62 -20.21
CA TYR A 629 -3.00 52.38 -20.85
C TYR A 629 -3.55 52.25 -22.27
N ALA A 630 -4.08 53.34 -22.84
CA ALA A 630 -4.64 53.35 -24.18
C ALA A 630 -3.60 52.90 -25.22
N ASN A 631 -4.06 52.10 -26.18
CA ASN A 631 -3.28 51.69 -27.34
C ASN A 631 -3.24 52.85 -28.35
N ASN A 632 -2.03 53.25 -28.75
CA ASN A 632 -1.80 54.41 -29.63
C ASN A 632 -1.45 54.01 -31.08
N ASP A 633 -1.64 52.75 -31.46
CA ASP A 633 -1.12 52.21 -32.71
C ASP A 633 -2.22 51.64 -33.62
N ILE A 634 -3.30 51.10 -33.05
CA ILE A 634 -4.46 50.64 -33.83
C ILE A 634 -5.22 51.86 -34.38
N THR A 635 -5.17 52.05 -35.70
CA THR A 635 -5.75 53.22 -36.40
C THR A 635 -7.09 52.94 -37.07
N ASN A 636 -7.39 51.67 -37.37
CA ASN A 636 -8.60 51.23 -38.05
C ASN A 636 -9.07 49.86 -37.56
N MET A 637 -10.22 49.40 -38.06
CA MET A 637 -10.82 48.10 -37.73
C MET A 637 -10.97 47.22 -38.98
N ASP A 638 -10.16 47.45 -40.02
CA ASP A 638 -10.32 46.83 -41.34
C ASP A 638 -10.07 45.32 -41.32
N GLY A 639 -9.36 44.80 -40.31
CA GLY A 639 -9.24 43.37 -40.04
C GLY A 639 -10.58 42.65 -39.83
N PHE A 640 -11.67 43.38 -39.57
CA PHE A 640 -13.04 42.85 -39.45
C PHE A 640 -13.91 43.14 -40.68
N ALA A 641 -13.35 43.59 -41.80
CA ALA A 641 -14.12 44.00 -43.00
C ALA A 641 -15.00 42.90 -43.63
N THR A 642 -14.75 41.64 -43.29
CA THR A 642 -15.56 40.49 -43.70
C THR A 642 -16.68 40.15 -42.72
N LEU A 643 -16.71 40.75 -41.54
CA LEU A 643 -17.69 40.45 -40.49
C LEU A 643 -19.11 40.82 -40.94
N GLU A 644 -19.99 39.83 -40.99
CA GLU A 644 -21.38 39.95 -41.43
C GLU A 644 -22.35 40.00 -40.23
N SER A 645 -22.00 39.37 -39.11
CA SER A 645 -22.89 39.29 -37.94
C SER A 645 -22.15 39.39 -36.62
N VAL A 646 -22.57 40.33 -35.77
CA VAL A 646 -22.20 40.42 -34.35
C VAL A 646 -23.28 41.21 -33.59
N LYS A 647 -23.66 40.76 -32.38
CA LYS A 647 -24.72 41.42 -31.61
C LYS A 647 -24.26 42.71 -30.95
N GLU A 648 -23.10 42.66 -30.31
CA GLU A 648 -22.56 43.79 -29.57
C GLU A 648 -21.10 44.06 -29.92
N VAL A 649 -20.74 45.33 -30.04
CA VAL A 649 -19.35 45.77 -30.24
C VAL A 649 -18.98 46.76 -29.14
N THR A 650 -17.86 46.49 -28.47
CA THR A 650 -17.26 47.37 -27.46
C THR A 650 -15.82 47.64 -27.82
N ILE A 651 -15.48 48.90 -28.12
CA ILE A 651 -14.11 49.31 -28.46
C ILE A 651 -13.72 50.45 -27.54
N ASN A 652 -12.77 50.20 -26.63
CA ASN A 652 -12.39 51.17 -25.63
C ASN A 652 -10.88 51.37 -25.59
N PHE A 653 -10.45 52.61 -25.31
CA PHE A 653 -9.05 52.98 -25.07
C PHE A 653 -8.12 52.73 -26.26
N GLN A 654 -8.59 52.98 -27.48
CA GLN A 654 -7.79 52.95 -28.72
C GLN A 654 -7.57 54.40 -29.20
N SER A 655 -6.58 55.09 -28.64
CA SER A 655 -6.39 56.55 -28.79
C SER A 655 -6.02 56.99 -30.21
N ALA A 656 -5.43 56.11 -31.02
CA ALA A 656 -5.12 56.39 -32.43
C ALA A 656 -6.22 55.95 -33.43
N LEU A 657 -7.28 55.31 -32.94
CA LEU A 657 -8.35 54.79 -33.79
C LEU A 657 -9.13 55.91 -34.48
N THR A 658 -9.09 55.96 -35.81
CA THR A 658 -9.79 56.97 -36.63
C THR A 658 -10.82 56.39 -37.58
N SER A 659 -10.85 55.06 -37.77
CA SER A 659 -11.79 54.39 -38.70
C SER A 659 -12.47 53.18 -38.07
N TYR A 660 -13.79 53.09 -38.24
CA TYR A 660 -14.61 51.91 -37.91
C TYR A 660 -15.12 51.19 -39.17
N ALA A 661 -14.55 51.47 -40.34
CA ALA A 661 -15.05 51.00 -41.64
C ALA A 661 -15.14 49.46 -41.77
N GLY A 662 -14.33 48.71 -41.02
CA GLY A 662 -14.43 47.24 -40.97
C GLY A 662 -15.81 46.72 -40.55
N PHE A 663 -16.61 47.47 -39.79
CA PHE A 663 -17.94 47.00 -39.35
C PHE A 663 -19.07 47.28 -40.34
N LYS A 664 -18.78 47.81 -41.53
CA LYS A 664 -19.80 48.15 -42.53
C LYS A 664 -20.73 47.00 -42.88
N LYS A 665 -20.18 45.79 -43.03
CA LYS A 665 -20.97 44.60 -43.39
C LYS A 665 -21.87 44.10 -42.24
N ALA A 666 -21.43 44.24 -41.00
CA ALA A 666 -22.17 43.78 -39.83
C ALA A 666 -23.17 44.80 -39.27
N ILE A 667 -23.19 46.04 -39.76
CA ILE A 667 -23.88 47.17 -39.12
C ILE A 667 -25.36 46.91 -38.80
N ASP A 668 -26.06 46.18 -39.67
CA ASP A 668 -27.49 45.88 -39.51
C ASP A 668 -27.77 44.84 -38.42
N THR A 669 -26.76 44.06 -38.04
CA THR A 669 -26.85 43.04 -36.97
C THR A 669 -26.44 43.57 -35.60
N ILE A 670 -25.78 44.73 -35.55
CA ILE A 670 -25.28 45.31 -34.30
C ILE A 670 -26.44 45.96 -33.54
N GLU A 671 -26.77 45.38 -32.38
CA GLU A 671 -27.79 45.88 -31.45
C GLU A 671 -27.21 46.95 -30.51
N LYS A 672 -25.91 46.84 -30.18
CA LYS A 672 -25.24 47.76 -29.26
C LYS A 672 -23.80 48.04 -29.70
N PHE A 673 -23.46 49.32 -29.82
CA PHE A 673 -22.10 49.79 -30.13
C PHE A 673 -21.63 50.74 -29.04
N THR A 674 -20.60 50.33 -28.28
CA THR A 674 -20.05 51.10 -27.17
C THR A 674 -18.62 51.53 -27.48
N THR A 675 -18.35 52.83 -27.37
CA THR A 675 -17.01 53.39 -27.50
C THR A 675 -16.64 54.24 -26.28
N ARG A 676 -15.37 54.19 -25.88
CA ARG A 676 -14.85 55.02 -24.77
C ARG A 676 -13.38 55.34 -24.99
N SER A 677 -13.02 56.62 -24.89
CA SER A 677 -11.60 57.05 -24.92
C SER A 677 -10.84 56.56 -26.16
N ASN A 678 -11.49 56.57 -27.33
CA ASN A 678 -10.85 56.29 -28.63
C ASN A 678 -10.51 57.60 -29.36
N GLY A 679 -9.60 57.52 -30.34
CA GLY A 679 -9.22 58.66 -31.19
C GLY A 679 -10.39 59.28 -31.97
N TYR A 680 -11.37 58.44 -32.30
CA TYR A 680 -12.65 58.78 -32.89
C TYR A 680 -13.77 58.09 -32.09
N THR A 681 -14.66 58.87 -31.49
CA THR A 681 -15.79 58.37 -30.70
C THR A 681 -17.06 58.49 -31.53
N VAL A 682 -17.80 57.40 -31.64
CA VAL A 682 -19.02 57.29 -32.44
C VAL A 682 -20.10 56.54 -31.66
N THR A 683 -21.34 56.84 -31.96
CA THR A 683 -22.51 56.05 -31.55
C THR A 683 -22.92 55.08 -32.66
N LEU A 684 -23.79 54.12 -32.35
CA LEU A 684 -24.38 53.24 -33.38
C LEU A 684 -25.14 54.05 -34.45
N ASP A 685 -25.83 55.13 -34.06
CA ASP A 685 -26.57 55.99 -34.98
C ASP A 685 -25.64 56.76 -35.93
N ASP A 686 -24.48 57.21 -35.45
CA ASP A 686 -23.46 57.84 -36.31
C ASP A 686 -22.96 56.88 -37.40
N LEU A 687 -22.70 55.62 -37.05
CA LEU A 687 -22.26 54.59 -38.00
C LEU A 687 -23.35 54.25 -39.01
N LYS A 688 -24.60 54.11 -38.58
CA LYS A 688 -25.77 53.93 -39.46
C LYS A 688 -25.98 55.11 -40.42
N ALA A 689 -25.61 56.32 -39.99
CA ALA A 689 -25.62 57.52 -40.83
C ALA A 689 -24.39 57.65 -41.76
N GLY A 690 -23.48 56.66 -41.77
CA GLY A 690 -22.33 56.63 -42.68
C GLY A 690 -21.06 57.31 -42.16
N LYS A 691 -21.01 57.72 -40.89
CA LYS A 691 -19.83 58.39 -40.30
C LYS A 691 -18.78 57.37 -39.84
N TRP A 692 -18.09 56.78 -40.82
CA TRP A 692 -17.16 55.67 -40.58
C TRP A 692 -15.73 56.11 -40.21
N THR A 693 -15.34 57.32 -40.58
CA THR A 693 -13.96 57.83 -40.45
C THR A 693 -13.97 59.23 -39.86
N LYS A 694 -12.99 59.52 -39.01
CA LYS A 694 -12.75 60.87 -38.49
C LYS A 694 -12.35 61.82 -39.62
N GLU A 695 -13.14 62.86 -39.83
CA GLU A 695 -12.87 63.93 -40.80
C GLU A 695 -11.62 64.75 -40.47
#